data_AF-A0A7I9V1S4-F1
#
_entry.id   AF-A0A7I9V1S4-F1
#
_cell.length_a   1.000
_cell.length_b   1.000
_cell.length_c   1.000
_cell.angle_alpha   90.00
_cell.angle_beta   90.00
_cell.angle_gamma   90.00
#
_symmetry.space_group_name_H-M   'P 1'
#
loop_
_entity.id
_entity.type
_entity.pdbx_description
1 polymer ?
#
loop_
_entity_poly.entity_id
_entity_poly.type
_entity_poly.pdbx_seq_one_letter_code
_entity_poly.pdbx_strand_id
1 'polypeptide(L)'
;MTRGVALLPSPTLGVASVELIKTYGVGLEVSRATGDRGGITVRTFVHVNHEAYDGGPVGLIGVPRPHGMFSISGTAMLIGPFTSPGDDRGLERLLAAPAMHIPEEEVAEFATEVVPTLPASLPVLVDDEAIVKPRIDGPFELLRIDLNEQGARVRWGCRLRDQWSPQARRRGVGRTGVPRRRGGVTCAGAGARRDADGRRGVRPVAPTRPSTTSSRTCATQVQPARVELQNRIDDLAEAPSVPDAARIADVDLLRRVYTYSPVDAAVLCHEVLPLLREHGIHVEVDGDADRFRAAQGDPDITLTADDGGNDWFNLHVRVEVDGAVVPLDRLIVELNSSATHMLLDDGTYFPLDHPALARLAELLDEARALGEIEGSRVRRESYNATLWEELLSLGVVDGDLVRWQQRMVHLATASLPEPGTPPPTLQAQLRDYQLDGYNWLKFLWDNRIGGVLADDMGLGKTVQGLSLIASALQDDPTARFLVIAPTSVVGNWVREAAKFLPSAPAVSVSSVRTDGPVDEQIGDARIVVTSYTLFRLQFDAFESFDWAAVFFDEAQFIKNHNGKTHQCARRLTAQMKVAMTGTPMENSLMELWALLSVSAPGLFPSPKAFTDYFRKPIESGAEPQRLALLRRRIRPIMLRRTKDQVVKDLPPKQEQILALDLHPKHEKIYQTRLNRERQKVLGLLGIGNATGSRSSDRSPCCDS
;
A
#
# COMPACT_ATOMS: atom_id res chain seq x y z
N MET A 1 34.96 -25.78 82.13
CA MET A 1 35.02 -24.75 83.20
C MET A 1 34.48 -23.45 82.63
N THR A 2 33.20 -23.15 82.84
CA THR A 2 32.62 -21.84 82.56
C THR A 2 33.19 -20.87 83.59
N ARG A 3 34.18 -20.06 83.19
CA ARG A 3 34.65 -18.93 84.01
C ARG A 3 33.54 -17.86 83.99
N GLY A 4 32.65 -17.90 84.96
CA GLY A 4 31.61 -16.89 85.17
C GLY A 4 31.87 -16.13 86.47
N VAL A 5 31.65 -14.81 86.45
CA VAL A 5 31.60 -13.99 87.67
C VAL A 5 30.24 -14.25 88.32
N ALA A 6 30.23 -14.71 89.58
CA ALA A 6 28.98 -14.84 90.34
C ALA A 6 28.51 -13.45 90.78
N LEU A 7 27.33 -13.03 90.32
CA LEU A 7 26.69 -11.80 90.78
C LEU A 7 26.00 -12.09 92.11
N LEU A 8 26.46 -11.44 93.19
CA LEU A 8 25.88 -11.58 94.51
C LEU A 8 24.98 -10.38 94.82
N PRO A 9 23.76 -10.59 95.33
CA PRO A 9 22.88 -9.49 95.74
C PRO A 9 23.50 -8.71 96.89
N SER A 10 23.36 -7.38 96.87
CA SER A 10 23.84 -6.49 97.95
C SER A 10 22.66 -6.04 98.80
N PRO A 11 22.60 -6.40 100.10
CA PRO A 11 21.48 -6.03 100.98
C PRO A 11 21.28 -4.52 101.12
N THR A 12 22.33 -3.71 100.92
CA THR A 12 22.28 -2.24 100.95
C THR A 12 21.51 -1.63 99.78
N LEU A 13 21.23 -2.38 98.72
CA LEU A 13 20.45 -1.93 97.55
C LEU A 13 18.98 -2.42 97.60
N GLY A 14 18.56 -3.09 98.67
CA GLY A 14 17.20 -3.65 98.78
C GLY A 14 16.95 -4.88 97.90
N VAL A 15 18.00 -5.47 97.32
CA VAL A 15 17.94 -6.63 96.41
C VAL A 15 18.29 -7.90 97.17
N ALA A 16 17.41 -8.91 97.14
CA ALA A 16 17.55 -10.22 97.76
C ALA A 16 18.00 -11.32 96.78
N SER A 17 17.76 -11.16 95.48
CA SER A 17 18.20 -12.10 94.42
C SER A 17 18.59 -11.38 93.14
N VAL A 18 19.51 -11.97 92.37
CA VAL A 18 19.87 -11.50 91.02
C VAL A 18 19.55 -12.62 90.04
N GLU A 19 18.69 -12.36 89.06
CA GLU A 19 18.29 -13.33 88.05
C GLU A 19 18.80 -12.90 86.67
N LEU A 20 19.36 -13.87 85.93
CA LEU A 20 19.87 -13.63 84.58
C LEU A 20 18.79 -13.93 83.54
N ILE A 21 18.43 -12.91 82.78
CA ILE A 21 17.43 -12.97 81.72
C ILE A 21 18.11 -13.21 80.37
N LYS A 22 17.45 -13.98 79.50
CA LYS A 22 18.00 -14.36 78.18
C LYS A 22 17.92 -13.23 77.15
N THR A 23 16.86 -12.43 77.18
CA THR A 23 16.62 -11.36 76.20
C THR A 23 15.83 -10.21 76.81
N TYR A 24 16.37 -9.01 76.69
CA TYR A 24 15.68 -7.74 76.91
C TYR A 24 15.52 -7.00 75.59
N GLY A 25 14.38 -6.34 75.42
CA GLY A 25 14.15 -5.43 74.29
C GLY A 25 13.19 -4.30 74.64
N VAL A 26 13.15 -3.31 73.76
CA VAL A 26 12.20 -2.18 73.83
C VAL A 26 11.24 -2.32 72.64
N GLY A 27 9.97 -2.01 72.85
CA GLY A 27 8.93 -1.96 71.83
C GLY A 27 8.11 -0.68 71.93
N LEU A 28 7.28 -0.46 70.93
CA LEU A 28 6.33 0.66 70.87
C LEU A 28 4.90 0.13 70.86
N GLU A 29 4.04 0.71 71.67
CA GLU A 29 2.60 0.46 71.70
C GLU A 29 1.86 1.69 71.18
N VAL A 30 1.03 1.51 70.16
CA VAL A 30 0.27 2.58 69.50
C VAL A 30 -1.20 2.35 69.82
N SER A 31 -1.79 3.28 70.59
CA SER A 31 -3.19 3.22 71.06
C SER A 31 -3.91 4.55 70.82
N ARG A 32 -5.24 4.55 70.78
CA ARG A 32 -6.02 5.80 70.74
C ARG A 32 -5.79 6.60 72.03
N ALA A 33 -5.62 7.92 71.90
CA ALA A 33 -5.55 8.79 73.06
C ALA A 33 -6.87 8.73 73.85
N THR A 34 -6.79 8.55 75.17
CA THR A 34 -7.95 8.52 76.07
C THR A 34 -8.12 9.90 76.72
N GLY A 35 -9.13 10.67 76.28
CA GLY A 35 -9.47 12.02 76.77
C GLY A 35 -9.93 12.99 75.66
N ASP A 36 -10.18 14.26 75.98
CA ASP A 36 -10.64 15.32 75.04
C ASP A 36 -9.62 15.69 73.94
N ARG A 37 -8.42 15.12 73.99
CA ARG A 37 -7.41 15.24 72.93
C ARG A 37 -7.51 14.01 72.03
N GLY A 38 -8.25 14.12 70.92
CA GLY A 38 -8.23 13.13 69.84
C GLY A 38 -6.81 12.86 69.33
N GLY A 39 -6.61 11.81 68.54
CA GLY A 39 -5.31 11.39 68.03
C GLY A 39 -4.84 10.04 68.57
N ILE A 40 -3.53 9.80 68.45
CA ILE A 40 -2.87 8.54 68.82
C ILE A 40 -1.83 8.80 69.92
N THR A 41 -1.66 7.84 70.82
CA THR A 41 -0.59 7.80 71.80
C THR A 41 0.36 6.66 71.48
N VAL A 42 1.65 6.97 71.33
CA VAL A 42 2.73 6.00 71.15
C VAL A 42 3.49 5.89 72.47
N ARG A 43 3.40 4.74 73.13
CA ARG A 43 4.08 4.44 74.39
C ARG A 43 5.25 3.50 74.16
N THR A 44 6.31 3.72 74.90
CA THR A 44 7.43 2.80 74.97
C THR A 44 7.19 1.76 76.04
N PHE A 45 7.35 0.49 75.70
CA PHE A 45 7.34 -0.59 76.68
C PHE A 45 8.62 -1.40 76.57
N VAL A 46 9.07 -1.92 77.71
CA VAL A 46 10.14 -2.91 77.76
C VAL A 46 9.50 -4.28 77.69
N HIS A 47 10.13 -5.21 76.98
CA HIS A 47 9.73 -6.61 77.03
C HIS A 47 10.87 -7.49 77.53
N VAL A 48 10.49 -8.48 78.33
CA VAL A 48 11.33 -9.51 78.92
C VAL A 48 10.90 -10.83 78.32
N ASN A 49 11.81 -11.55 77.65
CA ASN A 49 11.50 -12.83 76.98
C ASN A 49 10.25 -12.78 76.06
N HIS A 50 10.04 -11.64 75.38
CA HIS A 50 8.90 -11.34 74.49
C HIS A 50 7.55 -11.08 75.18
N GLU A 51 7.51 -10.94 76.49
CA GLU A 51 6.33 -10.48 77.23
C GLU A 51 6.52 -9.03 77.71
N ALA A 52 5.46 -8.22 77.66
CA ALA A 52 5.49 -6.85 78.13
C ALA A 52 5.82 -6.81 79.63
N TYR A 53 6.84 -6.03 79.99
CA TYR A 53 7.31 -5.89 81.35
C TYR A 53 6.71 -4.64 81.99
N ASP A 54 5.92 -4.82 83.04
CA ASP A 54 5.15 -3.78 83.74
C ASP A 54 5.73 -3.41 85.12
N GLY A 55 6.87 -4.00 85.51
CA GLY A 55 7.41 -3.91 86.86
C GLY A 55 8.57 -2.91 87.07
N GLY A 56 8.33 -1.76 87.68
CA GLY A 56 9.41 -0.94 88.28
C GLY A 56 10.44 -0.32 87.31
N PRO A 57 11.35 0.53 87.83
CA PRO A 57 12.29 1.30 87.02
C PRO A 57 13.34 0.41 86.35
N VAL A 58 13.66 0.74 85.10
CA VAL A 58 14.64 0.03 84.26
C VAL A 58 15.89 0.90 84.11
N GLY A 59 17.07 0.29 84.22
CA GLY A 59 18.37 0.94 84.06
C GLY A 59 19.24 0.27 82.99
N LEU A 60 20.07 1.06 82.31
CA LEU A 60 20.97 0.58 81.27
C LEU A 60 22.37 0.26 81.83
N ILE A 61 23.00 -0.79 81.31
CA ILE A 61 24.37 -1.21 81.65
C ILE A 61 25.28 -0.96 80.43
N GLY A 62 26.37 -0.22 80.64
CA GLY A 62 27.39 0.02 79.61
C GLY A 62 27.32 1.35 78.86
N VAL A 63 26.66 2.37 79.42
CA VAL A 63 26.58 3.72 78.84
C VAL A 63 27.98 4.26 78.50
N PRO A 64 28.23 4.83 77.30
CA PRO A 64 27.25 5.29 76.30
C PRO A 64 26.71 4.22 75.35
N ARG A 65 27.31 3.02 75.25
CA ARG A 65 26.85 1.94 74.36
C ARG A 65 26.24 0.80 75.16
N PRO A 66 24.93 0.85 75.46
CA PRO A 66 24.29 -0.11 76.33
C PRO A 66 24.34 -1.51 75.71
N HIS A 67 24.90 -2.45 76.45
CA HIS A 67 24.98 -3.87 76.06
C HIS A 67 24.24 -4.79 77.04
N GLY A 68 23.72 -4.21 78.13
CA GLY A 68 22.88 -4.89 79.09
C GLY A 68 21.84 -3.94 79.65
N MET A 69 20.79 -4.52 80.23
CA MET A 69 19.74 -3.79 80.91
C MET A 69 19.42 -4.50 82.21
N PHE A 70 19.03 -3.73 83.22
CA PHE A 70 18.53 -4.27 84.46
C PHE A 70 17.20 -3.64 84.84
N SER A 71 16.37 -4.40 85.54
CA SER A 71 15.14 -3.91 86.15
C SER A 71 15.04 -4.45 87.57
N ILE A 72 14.37 -3.70 88.46
CA ILE A 72 14.14 -4.12 89.84
C ILE A 72 12.64 -4.38 90.01
N SER A 73 12.29 -5.65 90.24
CA SER A 73 10.93 -6.07 90.54
C SER A 73 10.86 -6.58 91.98
N GLY A 74 10.27 -5.80 92.87
CA GLY A 74 10.26 -6.10 94.31
C GLY A 74 11.68 -6.17 94.88
N THR A 75 12.12 -7.36 95.28
CA THR A 75 13.47 -7.63 95.82
C THR A 75 14.38 -8.39 94.84
N ALA A 76 13.92 -8.69 93.63
CA ALA A 76 14.72 -9.36 92.60
C ALA A 76 15.26 -8.34 91.58
N MET A 77 16.56 -8.39 91.32
CA MET A 77 17.20 -7.64 90.25
C MET A 77 17.36 -8.53 89.03
N LEU A 78 16.67 -8.17 87.96
CA LEU A 78 16.68 -8.90 86.70
C LEU A 78 17.75 -8.27 85.79
N ILE A 79 18.77 -9.02 85.38
CA ILE A 79 19.86 -8.51 84.52
C ILE A 79 19.99 -9.37 83.26
N GLY A 80 20.17 -8.76 82.10
CA GLY A 80 20.30 -9.52 80.86
C GLY A 80 20.90 -8.71 79.71
N PRO A 81 21.27 -9.38 78.62
CA PRO A 81 21.80 -8.73 77.43
C PRO A 81 20.71 -7.89 76.76
N PHE A 82 21.08 -6.69 76.32
CA PHE A 82 20.22 -5.76 75.60
C PHE A 82 20.93 -5.29 74.34
N THR A 83 20.20 -5.32 73.22
CA THR A 83 20.69 -4.81 71.93
C THR A 83 19.93 -3.53 71.62
N SER A 84 20.65 -2.41 71.53
CA SER A 84 20.02 -1.13 71.15
C SER A 84 19.41 -1.22 69.75
N PRO A 85 18.14 -0.83 69.56
CA PRO A 85 17.46 -0.83 68.27
C PRO A 85 17.89 0.33 67.35
N GLY A 86 18.71 1.26 67.84
CA GLY A 86 19.15 2.44 67.07
C GLY A 86 20.29 3.22 67.76
N ASP A 87 20.46 4.49 67.36
CA ASP A 87 21.46 5.41 67.92
C ASP A 87 21.20 5.69 69.41
N ASP A 88 22.28 5.84 70.19
CA ASP A 88 22.27 5.93 71.65
C ASP A 88 21.40 7.10 72.14
N ARG A 89 21.41 8.24 71.42
CA ARG A 89 20.57 9.42 71.70
C ARG A 89 19.08 9.19 71.44
N GLY A 90 18.77 8.35 70.47
CA GLY A 90 17.38 8.00 70.14
C GLY A 90 16.76 7.13 71.23
N LEU A 91 17.51 6.15 71.72
CA LEU A 91 17.11 5.29 72.82
C LEU A 91 16.91 6.07 74.13
N GLU A 92 17.82 6.99 74.48
CA GLU A 92 17.68 7.84 75.67
C GLU A 92 16.40 8.67 75.63
N ARG A 93 16.08 9.29 74.48
CA ARG A 93 14.85 10.08 74.31
C ARG A 93 13.59 9.21 74.40
N LEU A 94 13.66 8.01 73.85
CA LEU A 94 12.56 7.05 73.77
C LEU A 94 12.25 6.44 75.15
N LEU A 95 13.27 6.26 76.00
CA LEU A 95 13.12 5.85 77.41
C LEU A 95 12.75 7.02 78.33
N ALA A 96 13.19 8.25 78.02
CA ALA A 96 12.87 9.44 78.82
C ALA A 96 11.45 9.98 78.59
N ALA A 97 10.82 9.66 77.46
CA ALA A 97 9.46 10.07 77.13
C ALA A 97 8.48 8.89 77.32
N PRO A 98 7.67 8.87 78.39
CA PRO A 98 6.80 7.72 78.69
C PRO A 98 5.62 7.56 77.70
N ALA A 99 5.26 8.61 76.98
CA ALA A 99 4.24 8.60 75.93
C ALA A 99 4.42 9.79 74.98
N MET A 100 4.36 9.54 73.68
CA MET A 100 4.31 10.56 72.63
C MET A 100 2.87 10.67 72.11
N HIS A 101 2.35 11.89 72.00
CA HIS A 101 1.02 12.14 71.45
C HIS A 101 1.13 12.67 70.01
N ILE A 102 0.35 12.07 69.12
CA ILE A 102 0.24 12.45 67.71
C ILE A 102 -1.16 13.02 67.51
N PRO A 103 -1.28 14.32 67.16
CA PRO A 103 -2.57 14.97 66.93
C PRO A 103 -3.38 14.27 65.82
N GLU A 104 -4.71 14.27 65.91
CA GLU A 104 -5.60 13.60 64.93
C GLU A 104 -5.33 14.02 63.47
N GLU A 105 -4.91 15.27 63.24
CA GLU A 105 -4.56 15.81 61.92
C GLU A 105 -3.29 15.18 61.30
N GLU A 106 -2.38 14.68 62.14
CA GLU A 106 -1.12 14.04 61.72
C GLU A 106 -1.19 12.50 61.73
N VAL A 107 -2.26 11.92 62.30
CA VAL A 107 -2.45 10.46 62.37
C VAL A 107 -2.38 9.79 60.99
N ALA A 108 -2.93 10.47 59.97
CA ALA A 108 -2.91 10.09 58.57
C ALA A 108 -1.49 9.84 58.02
N GLU A 109 -0.64 10.84 58.19
CA GLU A 109 0.74 10.87 57.71
C GLU A 109 1.58 9.89 58.53
N PHE A 110 1.41 9.87 59.85
CA PHE A 110 2.07 8.93 60.73
C PHE A 110 1.77 7.46 60.37
N ALA A 111 0.49 7.13 60.13
CA ALA A 111 0.07 5.78 59.74
C ALA A 111 0.62 5.35 58.37
N THR A 112 0.78 6.28 57.43
CA THR A 112 1.18 5.98 56.05
C THR A 112 2.70 6.00 55.86
N GLU A 113 3.40 6.94 56.49
CA GLU A 113 4.83 7.16 56.27
C GLU A 113 5.71 6.56 57.37
N VAL A 114 5.27 6.61 58.64
CA VAL A 114 6.11 6.26 59.79
C VAL A 114 5.87 4.82 60.24
N VAL A 115 4.62 4.43 60.49
CA VAL A 115 4.26 3.10 61.02
C VAL A 115 4.80 1.92 60.19
N PRO A 116 4.78 1.93 58.84
CA PRO A 116 5.36 0.83 58.05
C PRO A 116 6.87 0.66 58.21
N THR A 117 7.58 1.71 58.64
CA THR A 117 9.05 1.69 58.79
C THR A 117 9.51 1.24 60.18
N LEU A 118 8.68 1.42 61.21
CA LEU A 118 9.02 1.11 62.60
C LEU A 118 9.31 -0.39 62.88
N PRO A 119 8.54 -1.36 62.35
CA PRO A 119 8.78 -2.81 62.57
C PRO A 119 10.15 -3.30 62.11
N ALA A 120 10.84 -2.56 61.23
CA ALA A 120 12.17 -2.91 60.76
C ALA A 120 13.26 -2.70 61.85
N SER A 121 12.96 -1.93 62.91
CA SER A 121 13.91 -1.56 63.97
C SER A 121 13.44 -1.90 65.38
N LEU A 122 12.13 -1.92 65.63
CA LEU A 122 11.51 -2.15 66.93
C LEU A 122 10.21 -2.96 66.77
N PRO A 123 9.87 -3.88 67.69
CA PRO A 123 8.53 -4.46 67.73
C PRO A 123 7.50 -3.37 68.03
N VAL A 124 6.45 -3.31 67.21
CA VAL A 124 5.34 -2.35 67.36
C VAL A 124 4.04 -3.11 67.56
N LEU A 125 3.33 -2.80 68.64
CA LEU A 125 1.97 -3.24 68.92
C LEU A 125 1.03 -2.10 68.55
N VAL A 126 0.03 -2.37 67.71
CA VAL A 126 -0.96 -1.37 67.29
C VAL A 126 -2.33 -1.90 67.69
N ASP A 127 -3.06 -1.11 68.48
CA ASP A 127 -4.46 -1.39 68.83
C ASP A 127 -5.35 -1.32 67.57
N ASP A 128 -6.29 -2.24 67.42
CA ASP A 128 -7.11 -2.39 66.21
C ASP A 128 -7.97 -1.14 65.92
N GLU A 129 -8.27 -0.32 66.95
CA GLU A 129 -8.99 0.95 66.82
C GLU A 129 -8.07 2.18 66.64
N ALA A 130 -6.74 2.00 66.73
CA ALA A 130 -5.77 3.09 66.65
C ALA A 130 -5.49 3.53 65.21
N ILE A 131 -5.41 2.61 64.25
CA ILE A 131 -5.08 2.92 62.86
C ILE A 131 -6.05 2.22 61.91
N VAL A 132 -6.78 3.01 61.11
CA VAL A 132 -7.63 2.49 60.04
C VAL A 132 -6.74 2.15 58.84
N LYS A 133 -6.64 0.86 58.48
CA LYS A 133 -5.90 0.41 57.30
C LYS A 133 -6.48 1.05 56.03
N PRO A 134 -5.66 1.61 55.12
CA PRO A 134 -6.18 2.20 53.88
C PRO A 134 -6.83 1.11 53.02
N ARG A 135 -8.03 1.41 52.49
CA ARG A 135 -8.61 0.57 51.44
C ARG A 135 -7.86 0.86 50.13
N ILE A 136 -7.31 -0.19 49.54
CA ILE A 136 -6.71 -0.16 48.21
C ILE A 136 -7.79 -0.62 47.23
N ASP A 137 -8.21 0.27 46.34
CA ASP A 137 -9.12 -0.03 45.25
C ASP A 137 -8.32 -0.38 43.98
N GLY A 138 -8.74 -1.41 43.26
CA GLY A 138 -8.07 -1.91 42.05
C GLY A 138 -7.71 -3.41 42.15
N PRO A 139 -6.92 -3.94 41.20
CA PRO A 139 -6.21 -3.26 40.09
C PRO A 139 -7.14 -2.82 38.95
N PHE A 140 -6.87 -1.65 38.38
CA PHE A 140 -7.47 -1.18 37.13
C PHE A 140 -6.50 -1.37 35.96
N GLU A 141 -7.03 -1.77 34.80
CA GLU A 141 -6.25 -1.88 33.57
C GLU A 141 -5.85 -0.49 33.05
N LEU A 142 -4.58 -0.33 32.74
CA LEU A 142 -4.01 0.93 32.27
C LEU A 142 -3.19 0.71 31.00
N LEU A 143 -3.52 1.42 29.94
CA LEU A 143 -2.73 1.51 28.73
C LEU A 143 -1.90 2.80 28.76
N ARG A 144 -0.58 2.69 28.66
CA ARG A 144 0.34 3.83 28.59
C ARG A 144 0.92 3.99 27.19
N ILE A 145 0.93 5.22 26.71
CA ILE A 145 1.32 5.57 25.35
C ILE A 145 2.33 6.70 25.43
N ASP A 146 3.57 6.43 25.05
CA ASP A 146 4.64 7.43 24.96
C ASP A 146 4.77 7.85 23.48
N LEU A 147 4.38 9.08 23.14
CA LEU A 147 4.40 9.64 21.78
C LEU A 147 5.70 10.42 21.52
N ASN A 148 6.34 10.17 20.38
CA ASN A 148 7.51 10.93 19.90
C ASN A 148 7.53 11.04 18.37
N GLU A 149 8.48 11.77 17.78
CA GLU A 149 8.60 11.94 16.31
C GLU A 149 8.65 10.61 15.52
N GLN A 150 9.11 9.53 16.14
CA GLN A 150 9.23 8.21 15.51
C GLN A 150 7.93 7.38 15.60
N GLY A 151 6.90 7.87 16.28
CA GLY A 151 5.59 7.23 16.40
C GLY A 151 5.10 7.11 17.84
N ALA A 152 4.61 5.92 18.21
CA ALA A 152 4.08 5.66 19.55
C ALA A 152 4.68 4.40 20.17
N ARG A 153 4.92 4.43 21.48
CA ARG A 153 5.30 3.26 22.26
C ARG A 153 4.19 2.93 23.27
N VAL A 154 3.57 1.78 23.12
CA VAL A 154 2.38 1.37 23.88
C VAL A 154 2.72 0.22 24.81
N ARG A 155 2.26 0.30 26.06
CA ARG A 155 2.46 -0.75 27.08
C ARG A 155 1.26 -0.86 28.01
N TRP A 156 0.89 -2.08 28.33
CA TRP A 156 -0.09 -2.37 29.37
C TRP A 156 0.52 -2.30 30.77
N GLY A 157 -0.26 -1.83 31.72
CA GLY A 157 0.07 -1.74 33.13
C GLY A 157 -1.19 -1.87 33.99
N CYS A 158 -0.99 -1.82 35.30
CA CYS A 158 -2.08 -1.76 36.27
C CYS A 158 -1.92 -0.52 37.16
N ARG A 159 -3.04 0.07 37.55
CA ARG A 159 -3.09 1.17 38.52
C ARG A 159 -3.84 0.71 39.78
N LEU A 160 -3.26 0.99 40.94
CA LEU A 160 -3.91 0.88 42.23
C LEU A 160 -4.30 2.29 42.68
N ARG A 161 -5.47 2.43 43.31
CA ARG A 161 -5.94 3.69 43.90
C ARG A 161 -6.01 3.50 45.42
N ASP A 162 -5.34 4.35 46.17
CA ASP A 162 -5.53 4.42 47.63
C ASP A 162 -6.45 5.60 47.98
N GLN A 163 -7.11 5.53 49.15
CA GLN A 163 -8.06 6.56 49.59
C GLN A 163 -7.38 7.86 50.08
N TRP A 164 -6.06 7.83 50.30
CA TRP A 164 -5.31 8.92 50.92
C TRP A 164 -4.48 9.74 49.92
N SER A 165 -4.32 9.28 48.67
CA SER A 165 -3.59 9.99 47.62
C SER A 165 -4.37 10.05 46.31
N PRO A 166 -5.21 11.09 46.09
CA PRO A 166 -5.86 11.33 44.79
C PRO A 166 -4.83 11.57 43.66
N GLN A 167 -3.63 12.04 44.04
CA GLN A 167 -2.50 12.29 43.16
C GLN A 167 -1.33 11.42 43.61
N ALA A 168 -1.31 10.16 43.16
CA ALA A 168 -0.12 9.31 43.26
C ALA A 168 1.11 10.11 42.80
N ARG A 169 1.96 10.51 43.75
CA ARG A 169 3.18 11.27 43.48
C ARG A 169 4.01 10.52 42.45
N ARG A 170 4.37 11.22 41.37
CA ARG A 170 5.35 10.80 40.36
C ARG A 170 6.70 10.51 41.04
N ARG A 171 6.89 9.29 41.56
CA ARG A 171 8.24 8.72 41.74
C ARG A 171 8.40 7.61 40.73
N GLY A 172 9.19 7.92 39.70
CA GLY A 172 9.72 6.91 38.79
C GLY A 172 10.38 5.83 39.62
N VAL A 173 9.97 4.58 39.40
CA VAL A 173 10.73 3.42 39.85
C VAL A 173 11.99 3.39 39.00
N GLY A 174 12.97 4.18 39.43
CA GLY A 174 14.35 4.03 39.02
C GLY A 174 14.83 2.64 39.41
N ARG A 175 15.63 2.03 38.54
CA ARG A 175 16.28 0.73 38.72
C ARG A 175 17.01 0.69 40.07
N THR A 176 16.41 0.11 41.10
CA THR A 176 17.12 -0.41 42.27
C THR A 176 16.53 -1.76 42.64
N GLY A 177 17.42 -2.75 42.73
CA GLY A 177 17.12 -4.18 42.64
C GLY A 177 16.06 -4.70 43.61
N VAL A 178 15.13 -5.49 43.07
CA VAL A 178 14.32 -6.42 43.84
C VAL A 178 15.23 -7.56 44.31
N PRO A 179 15.33 -7.85 45.62
CA PRO A 179 15.94 -9.08 46.08
C PRO A 179 15.04 -10.24 45.64
N ARG A 180 15.58 -11.18 44.87
CA ARG A 180 14.91 -12.45 44.58
C ARG A 180 14.58 -13.17 45.89
N ARG A 181 13.33 -13.13 46.34
CA ARG A 181 12.77 -14.13 47.25
C ARG A 181 11.96 -15.14 46.44
N ARG A 182 12.47 -16.37 46.38
CA ARG A 182 11.70 -17.57 46.05
C ARG A 182 10.64 -17.74 47.15
N GLY A 183 9.38 -17.79 46.77
CA GLY A 183 8.26 -18.04 47.67
C GLY A 183 6.98 -17.58 47.00
N GLY A 184 6.28 -18.50 46.34
CA GLY A 184 5.06 -18.19 45.61
C GLY A 184 3.95 -17.73 46.54
N VAL A 185 3.31 -16.63 46.17
CA VAL A 185 1.88 -16.41 46.41
C VAL A 185 1.31 -15.89 45.10
N THR A 186 0.64 -16.78 44.38
CA THR A 186 -0.19 -16.47 43.23
C THR A 186 -1.46 -15.79 43.73
N CYS A 187 -1.66 -14.52 43.43
CA CYS A 187 -3.01 -13.92 43.43
C CYS A 187 -3.73 -14.39 42.16
N ALA A 188 -4.12 -15.66 42.14
CA ALA A 188 -4.97 -16.24 41.12
C ALA A 188 -6.42 -16.24 41.64
N GLY A 189 -7.32 -15.63 40.88
CA GLY A 189 -8.77 -15.82 41.03
C GLY A 189 -9.50 -14.71 41.79
N ALA A 190 -9.88 -13.65 41.08
CA ALA A 190 -11.06 -12.84 41.45
C ALA A 190 -11.65 -12.00 40.31
N GLY A 191 -10.88 -11.62 39.28
CA GLY A 191 -11.38 -10.72 38.22
C GLY A 191 -12.03 -11.36 36.99
N ALA A 192 -11.66 -12.59 36.65
CA ALA A 192 -11.87 -13.18 35.32
C ALA A 192 -13.33 -13.58 34.94
N ARG A 193 -14.36 -13.10 35.67
CA ARG A 193 -15.77 -13.40 35.35
C ARG A 193 -16.62 -12.15 35.04
N ARG A 194 -16.07 -10.93 35.09
CA ARG A 194 -16.85 -9.71 34.75
C ARG A 194 -16.44 -9.02 33.44
N ASP A 195 -15.42 -9.48 32.73
CA ASP A 195 -14.87 -8.82 31.52
C ASP A 195 -15.36 -9.41 30.18
N ALA A 196 -16.61 -9.89 30.13
CA ALA A 196 -17.20 -10.38 28.89
C ALA A 196 -17.90 -9.28 28.06
N ASP A 197 -18.30 -8.17 28.67
CA ASP A 197 -19.09 -7.12 27.99
C ASP A 197 -18.26 -5.94 27.45
N GLY A 198 -17.05 -5.72 27.96
CA GLY A 198 -16.12 -4.67 27.48
C GLY A 198 -15.42 -4.98 26.15
N ARG A 199 -15.81 -6.04 25.43
CA ARG A 199 -15.19 -6.46 24.17
C ARG A 199 -16.08 -6.23 22.94
N ARG A 200 -17.07 -5.34 23.04
CA ARG A 200 -18.17 -5.22 22.07
C ARG A 200 -18.08 -4.07 21.07
N GLY A 201 -17.01 -3.28 21.07
CA GLY A 201 -16.95 -2.11 20.18
C GLY A 201 -15.55 -1.74 19.72
N VAL A 202 -14.71 -2.72 19.42
CA VAL A 202 -13.52 -2.52 18.58
C VAL A 202 -13.29 -3.81 17.81
N ARG A 203 -13.67 -3.87 16.52
CA ARG A 203 -12.91 -4.71 15.59
C ARG A 203 -11.47 -4.23 15.70
N PRO A 204 -10.49 -5.04 16.10
CA PRO A 204 -9.12 -4.57 16.12
C PRO A 204 -8.78 -4.19 14.69
N VAL A 205 -8.46 -2.90 14.49
CA VAL A 205 -7.46 -2.53 13.51
C VAL A 205 -6.24 -3.36 13.90
N ALA A 206 -6.07 -4.50 13.22
CA ALA A 206 -4.83 -5.25 13.27
C ALA A 206 -3.71 -4.24 12.96
N PRO A 207 -2.54 -4.33 13.59
CA PRO A 207 -1.42 -3.49 13.20
C PRO A 207 -1.15 -3.78 11.71
N THR A 208 -1.55 -2.84 10.87
CA THR A 208 -1.24 -2.86 9.45
C THR A 208 0.28 -2.84 9.33
N ARG A 209 0.76 -3.68 8.41
CA ARG A 209 2.17 -3.92 8.07
C ARG A 209 3.09 -2.75 8.45
N PRO A 210 4.20 -2.98 9.16
CA PRO A 210 5.28 -1.99 9.17
C PRO A 210 5.83 -1.88 7.74
N SER A 211 5.47 -0.81 7.03
CA SER A 211 6.08 -0.43 5.77
C SER A 211 7.49 0.11 6.05
N THR A 212 8.45 -0.80 6.14
CA THR A 212 9.86 -0.45 6.01
C THR A 212 10.18 -0.13 4.56
N THR A 213 10.04 1.14 4.16
CA THR A 213 10.72 1.68 2.97
C THR A 213 11.92 2.49 3.42
N SER A 214 12.98 1.79 3.80
CA SER A 214 14.36 2.31 3.81
C SER A 214 15.32 1.16 4.10
N SER A 215 15.62 0.36 3.06
CA SER A 215 16.97 -0.21 2.79
C SER A 215 16.87 -1.38 1.81
N ARG A 216 16.97 -1.10 0.51
CA ARG A 216 17.38 -2.10 -0.49
C ARG A 216 18.89 -2.33 -0.36
N THR A 217 19.30 -3.10 0.64
CA THR A 217 20.51 -3.97 0.65
C THR A 217 20.70 -4.57 2.06
N CYS A 218 19.94 -5.63 2.38
CA CYS A 218 20.40 -6.72 3.24
C CYS A 218 19.28 -7.78 3.34
N ALA A 219 19.20 -8.64 2.33
CA ALA A 219 18.54 -9.93 2.49
C ALA A 219 19.46 -10.82 3.34
N THR A 220 19.38 -10.72 4.66
CA THR A 220 19.89 -11.76 5.58
C THR A 220 19.39 -11.53 7.00
N GLN A 221 18.69 -12.53 7.56
CA GLN A 221 18.22 -12.67 8.94
C GLN A 221 17.01 -11.85 9.39
N VAL A 222 15.82 -12.20 8.90
CA VAL A 222 14.59 -12.02 9.69
C VAL A 222 14.61 -13.08 10.80
N GLN A 223 14.69 -12.66 12.07
CA GLN A 223 14.71 -13.56 13.22
C GLN A 223 13.37 -14.34 13.35
N PRO A 224 13.39 -15.66 13.60
CA PRO A 224 12.19 -16.51 13.67
C PRO A 224 11.15 -16.02 14.68
N ALA A 225 11.58 -15.37 15.77
CA ALA A 225 10.70 -14.81 16.80
C ALA A 225 9.82 -13.64 16.32
N ARG A 226 10.19 -12.93 15.23
CA ARG A 226 9.35 -11.86 14.65
C ARG A 226 8.19 -12.43 13.83
N VAL A 227 8.45 -13.50 13.08
CA VAL A 227 7.45 -14.19 12.26
C VAL A 227 6.41 -14.87 13.15
N GLU A 228 6.86 -15.53 14.22
CA GLU A 228 5.97 -16.18 15.19
C GLU A 228 5.05 -15.17 15.90
N LEU A 229 5.57 -14.00 16.27
CA LEU A 229 4.76 -12.92 16.86
C LEU A 229 3.72 -12.40 15.87
N GLN A 230 4.11 -12.20 14.61
CA GLN A 230 3.20 -11.70 13.58
C GLN A 230 2.05 -12.67 13.33
N ASN A 231 2.35 -13.96 13.15
CA ASN A 231 1.33 -14.99 12.95
C ASN A 231 0.32 -15.02 14.10
N ARG A 232 0.78 -14.88 15.35
CA ARG A 232 -0.11 -14.85 16.52
C ARG A 232 -1.00 -13.62 16.59
N ILE A 233 -0.53 -12.48 16.09
CA ILE A 233 -1.33 -11.25 15.96
C ILE A 233 -2.35 -11.41 14.83
N ASP A 234 -1.97 -12.03 13.73
CA ASP A 234 -2.86 -12.32 12.59
C ASP A 234 -3.96 -13.32 13.02
N ASP A 235 -3.61 -14.40 13.72
CA ASP A 235 -4.55 -15.37 14.31
C ASP A 235 -5.54 -14.69 15.27
N LEU A 236 -5.07 -13.69 16.03
CA LEU A 236 -5.92 -12.92 16.94
C LEU A 236 -6.90 -12.02 16.18
N ALA A 237 -6.47 -11.43 15.06
CA ALA A 237 -7.30 -10.57 14.21
C ALA A 237 -8.34 -11.37 13.43
N GLU A 238 -8.02 -12.61 13.03
CA GLU A 238 -8.92 -13.52 12.30
C GLU A 238 -9.81 -14.38 13.22
N ALA A 239 -9.69 -14.23 14.54
CA ALA A 239 -10.43 -15.02 15.50
C ALA A 239 -11.96 -14.84 15.33
N PRO A 240 -12.74 -15.94 15.16
CA PRO A 240 -14.16 -15.86 14.84
C PRO A 240 -15.03 -15.42 16.02
N SER A 241 -14.50 -15.49 17.25
CA SER A 241 -15.21 -15.07 18.45
C SER A 241 -14.28 -14.55 19.54
N VAL A 242 -14.85 -13.77 20.46
CA VAL A 242 -14.16 -13.20 21.62
C VAL A 242 -13.50 -14.26 22.52
N PRO A 243 -14.15 -15.40 22.83
CA PRO A 243 -13.51 -16.52 23.54
C PRO A 243 -12.35 -17.18 22.77
N ASP A 244 -12.37 -17.15 21.45
CA ASP A 244 -11.28 -17.71 20.63
C ASP A 244 -10.08 -16.76 20.61
N ALA A 245 -10.33 -15.46 20.46
CA ALA A 245 -9.32 -14.41 20.61
C ALA A 245 -8.66 -14.45 22.01
N ALA A 246 -9.45 -14.67 23.06
CA ALA A 246 -8.96 -14.79 24.44
C ALA A 246 -7.99 -15.97 24.65
N ARG A 247 -8.17 -17.05 23.87
CA ARG A 247 -7.31 -18.25 23.93
C ARG A 247 -5.98 -18.04 23.22
N ILE A 248 -5.94 -17.10 22.25
CA ILE A 248 -4.76 -16.75 21.47
C ILE A 248 -3.94 -15.65 22.17
N ALA A 249 -4.62 -14.66 22.78
CA ALA A 249 -4.04 -13.56 23.53
C ALA A 249 -3.55 -14.00 24.91
N ASP A 250 -2.32 -14.53 24.97
CA ASP A 250 -1.66 -14.83 26.25
C ASP A 250 -1.22 -13.56 26.99
N VAL A 251 -0.87 -13.74 28.27
CA VAL A 251 -0.40 -12.66 29.14
C VAL A 251 0.91 -12.05 28.62
N ASP A 252 1.72 -12.81 27.88
CA ASP A 252 3.00 -12.35 27.34
C ASP A 252 2.82 -11.40 26.14
N LEU A 253 1.82 -11.62 25.29
CA LEU A 253 1.40 -10.70 24.24
C LEU A 253 0.95 -9.38 24.87
N LEU A 254 0.05 -9.42 25.85
CA LEU A 254 -0.47 -8.21 26.49
C LEU A 254 0.60 -7.41 27.24
N ARG A 255 1.59 -8.05 27.86
CA ARG A 255 2.64 -7.35 28.60
C ARG A 255 3.77 -6.81 27.73
N ARG A 256 3.72 -7.05 26.41
CA ARG A 256 4.75 -6.60 25.48
C ARG A 256 4.63 -5.10 25.23
N VAL A 257 5.77 -4.50 24.92
CA VAL A 257 5.83 -3.12 24.45
C VAL A 257 5.68 -3.14 22.93
N TYR A 258 4.68 -2.42 22.44
CA TYR A 258 4.39 -2.27 21.01
C TYR A 258 4.90 -0.91 20.52
N THR A 259 5.55 -0.91 19.37
CA THR A 259 6.02 0.30 18.70
C THR A 259 5.23 0.50 17.42
N TYR A 260 4.59 1.64 17.29
CA TYR A 260 3.77 2.03 16.15
C TYR A 260 4.51 3.07 15.33
N SER A 261 4.36 3.02 14.00
CA SER A 261 4.86 4.07 13.11
C SER A 261 4.13 5.40 13.37
N PRO A 262 4.60 6.54 12.84
CA PRO A 262 3.87 7.81 12.96
C PRO A 262 2.44 7.75 12.42
N VAL A 263 2.21 7.03 11.30
CA VAL A 263 0.88 6.85 10.72
C VAL A 263 0.00 6.02 11.65
N ASP A 264 0.50 4.87 12.12
CA ASP A 264 -0.27 4.00 13.02
C ASP A 264 -0.51 4.66 14.39
N ALA A 265 0.41 5.54 14.83
CA ALA A 265 0.24 6.33 16.04
C ALA A 265 -0.91 7.34 15.91
N ALA A 266 -1.07 7.96 14.74
CA ALA A 266 -2.19 8.86 14.44
C ALA A 266 -3.54 8.09 14.51
N VAL A 267 -3.62 6.96 13.80
CA VAL A 267 -4.80 6.07 13.80
C VAL A 267 -5.09 5.57 15.22
N LEU A 268 -4.07 5.12 15.94
CA LEU A 268 -4.22 4.70 17.34
C LEU A 268 -4.87 5.80 18.16
N CYS A 269 -4.33 7.02 18.13
CA CYS A 269 -4.77 8.13 18.97
C CYS A 269 -6.21 8.58 18.68
N HIS A 270 -6.59 8.68 17.41
CA HIS A 270 -7.86 9.28 17.01
C HIS A 270 -8.98 8.27 16.76
N GLU A 271 -8.68 7.03 16.38
CA GLU A 271 -9.70 6.03 16.06
C GLU A 271 -9.81 4.95 17.13
N VAL A 272 -8.68 4.49 17.70
CA VAL A 272 -8.67 3.33 18.59
C VAL A 272 -8.82 3.73 20.06
N LEU A 273 -8.08 4.74 20.54
CA LEU A 273 -8.13 5.13 21.95
C LEU A 273 -9.50 5.59 22.44
N PRO A 274 -10.31 6.34 21.67
CA PRO A 274 -11.66 6.70 22.08
C PRO A 274 -12.51 5.46 22.38
N LEU A 275 -12.44 4.45 21.50
CA LEU A 275 -13.17 3.20 21.69
C LEU A 275 -12.66 2.44 22.93
N LEU A 276 -11.35 2.37 23.17
CA LEU A 276 -10.83 1.71 24.38
C LEU A 276 -11.32 2.38 25.67
N ARG A 277 -11.43 3.72 25.68
CA ARG A 277 -11.96 4.48 26.82
C ARG A 277 -13.44 4.18 27.06
N GLU A 278 -14.24 4.06 26.00
CA GLU A 278 -15.65 3.67 26.11
C GLU A 278 -15.83 2.29 26.76
N HIS A 279 -14.87 1.39 26.55
CA HIS A 279 -14.86 0.05 27.14
C HIS A 279 -14.29 0.00 28.57
N GLY A 280 -14.04 1.16 29.19
CA GLY A 280 -13.60 1.25 30.58
C GLY A 280 -12.09 1.06 30.80
N ILE A 281 -11.29 1.01 29.72
CA ILE A 281 -9.83 0.95 29.83
C ILE A 281 -9.29 2.35 30.12
N HIS A 282 -8.46 2.47 31.16
CA HIS A 282 -7.79 3.73 31.44
C HIS A 282 -6.61 3.93 30.48
N VAL A 283 -6.51 5.11 29.87
CA VAL A 283 -5.46 5.45 28.91
C VAL A 283 -4.70 6.68 29.38
N GLU A 284 -3.38 6.55 29.55
CA GLU A 284 -2.44 7.65 29.84
C GLU A 284 -1.58 7.89 28.59
N VAL A 285 -1.66 9.11 28.03
CA VAL A 285 -0.84 9.53 26.88
C VAL A 285 0.21 10.53 27.38
N ASP A 286 1.49 10.24 27.14
CA ASP A 286 2.63 11.11 27.40
C ASP A 286 3.20 11.60 26.06
N GLY A 287 3.18 12.92 25.85
CA GLY A 287 3.52 13.56 24.58
C GLY A 287 2.34 14.29 23.94
N ASP A 288 2.60 14.95 22.81
CA ASP A 288 1.62 15.76 22.09
C ASP A 288 0.82 14.88 21.11
N ALA A 289 -0.43 14.60 21.46
CA ALA A 289 -1.37 13.88 20.61
C ALA A 289 -2.04 14.79 19.57
N ASP A 290 -2.10 16.10 19.83
CA ASP A 290 -2.78 17.09 18.97
C ASP A 290 -1.97 17.41 17.70
N ARG A 291 -0.72 16.93 17.62
CA ARG A 291 0.11 16.97 16.41
C ARG A 291 -0.45 16.18 15.23
N PHE A 292 -1.37 15.25 15.49
CA PHE A 292 -2.05 14.49 14.46
C PHE A 292 -3.43 15.07 14.22
N ARG A 293 -3.79 15.27 12.96
CA ARG A 293 -5.11 15.77 12.58
C ARG A 293 -5.72 14.86 11.52
N ALA A 294 -6.88 14.31 11.81
CA ALA A 294 -7.67 13.60 10.81
C ALA A 294 -8.18 14.59 9.78
N ALA A 295 -7.92 14.33 8.50
CA ALA A 295 -8.52 15.09 7.40
C ALA A 295 -10.04 15.06 7.51
N GLN A 296 -10.68 16.22 7.29
CA GLN A 296 -12.13 16.37 7.36
C GLN A 296 -12.78 16.41 5.97
N GLY A 297 -12.05 16.89 4.96
CA GLY A 297 -12.47 16.94 3.57
C GLY A 297 -11.95 15.77 2.74
N ASP A 298 -12.66 15.49 1.66
CA ASP A 298 -12.24 14.55 0.63
C ASP A 298 -11.00 15.08 -0.12
N PRO A 299 -10.17 14.20 -0.70
CA PRO A 299 -9.04 14.61 -1.54
C PRO A 299 -9.53 15.38 -2.76
N ASP A 300 -9.05 16.62 -2.92
CA ASP A 300 -9.25 17.43 -4.11
C ASP A 300 -8.13 17.15 -5.11
N ILE A 301 -8.51 16.80 -6.34
CA ILE A 301 -7.58 16.51 -7.43
C ILE A 301 -7.71 17.67 -8.43
N THR A 302 -6.68 18.49 -8.52
CA THR A 302 -6.63 19.62 -9.46
C THR A 302 -5.70 19.29 -10.62
N LEU A 303 -6.14 19.63 -11.83
CA LEU A 303 -5.36 19.47 -13.05
C LEU A 303 -5.08 20.84 -13.65
N THR A 304 -3.81 21.22 -13.74
CA THR A 304 -3.38 22.53 -14.27
C THR A 304 -2.57 22.35 -15.54
N ALA A 305 -2.76 23.22 -16.55
CA ALA A 305 -1.94 23.28 -17.76
C ALA A 305 -0.97 24.47 -17.70
N ASP A 306 0.23 24.34 -18.27
CA ASP A 306 1.24 25.41 -18.30
C ASP A 306 1.00 26.41 -19.45
N ASP A 307 1.08 27.73 -19.20
CA ASP A 307 0.79 28.82 -20.15
C ASP A 307 1.96 29.19 -21.11
N GLY A 308 2.95 28.31 -21.26
CA GLY A 308 4.14 28.56 -22.09
C GLY A 308 3.89 28.38 -23.60
N GLY A 309 4.10 29.43 -24.39
CA GLY A 309 3.83 29.50 -25.83
C GLY A 309 4.17 28.25 -26.67
N ASN A 310 3.25 27.88 -27.58
CA ASN A 310 3.28 26.71 -28.48
C ASN A 310 3.53 25.34 -27.80
N ASP A 311 3.42 25.26 -26.48
CA ASP A 311 3.65 24.06 -25.67
C ASP A 311 2.35 23.52 -25.04
N TRP A 312 1.42 23.20 -25.94
CA TRP A 312 0.06 22.67 -25.81
C TRP A 312 -0.18 21.35 -25.04
N PHE A 313 0.78 20.77 -24.30
CA PHE A 313 0.65 19.39 -23.78
C PHE A 313 1.15 19.11 -22.33
N ASN A 314 1.48 20.13 -21.54
CA ASN A 314 2.01 19.92 -20.19
C ASN A 314 0.91 20.01 -19.12
N LEU A 315 0.28 18.87 -18.79
CA LEU A 315 -0.65 18.77 -17.66
C LEU A 315 0.09 18.40 -16.37
N HIS A 316 -0.22 19.11 -15.30
CA HIS A 316 0.27 18.87 -13.95
C HIS A 316 -0.87 18.37 -13.07
N VAL A 317 -0.69 17.19 -12.46
CA VAL A 317 -1.62 16.62 -11.48
C VAL A 317 -1.20 17.09 -10.09
N ARG A 318 -2.10 17.77 -9.38
CA ARG A 318 -1.95 18.16 -7.98
C ARG A 318 -3.06 17.50 -7.16
N VAL A 319 -2.68 16.88 -6.05
CA VAL A 319 -3.61 16.29 -5.08
C VAL A 319 -3.48 17.07 -3.79
N GLU A 320 -4.59 17.54 -3.24
CA GLU A 320 -4.64 18.33 -2.02
C GLU A 320 -5.68 17.75 -1.07
N VAL A 321 -5.35 17.63 0.21
CA VAL A 321 -6.26 17.14 1.25
C VAL A 321 -6.27 18.19 2.35
N ASP A 322 -7.43 18.78 2.65
CA ASP A 322 -7.59 19.77 3.73
C ASP A 322 -6.64 20.99 3.63
N GLY A 323 -6.20 21.34 2.42
CA GLY A 323 -5.24 22.43 2.15
C GLY A 323 -3.77 21.99 2.07
N ALA A 324 -3.49 20.71 2.31
CA ALA A 324 -2.14 20.15 2.32
C ALA A 324 -1.83 19.41 1.01
N VAL A 325 -0.74 19.80 0.35
CA VAL A 325 -0.32 19.19 -0.93
C VAL A 325 0.23 17.79 -0.67
N VAL A 326 -0.37 16.81 -1.35
CA VAL A 326 0.04 15.41 -1.28
C VAL A 326 1.12 15.13 -2.33
N PRO A 327 2.33 14.68 -1.95
CA PRO A 327 3.36 14.28 -2.91
C PRO A 327 2.92 13.05 -3.72
N LEU A 328 2.73 13.22 -5.03
CA LEU A 328 2.15 12.20 -5.91
C LEU A 328 3.00 10.93 -6.00
N ASP A 329 4.32 11.07 -5.99
CA ASP A 329 5.27 9.96 -5.98
C ASP A 329 5.12 9.09 -4.73
N ARG A 330 4.97 9.72 -3.56
CA ARG A 330 4.73 9.04 -2.29
C ARG A 330 3.34 8.40 -2.26
N LEU A 331 2.31 9.11 -2.72
CA LEU A 331 0.94 8.60 -2.79
C LEU A 331 0.83 7.31 -3.62
N ILE A 332 1.45 7.27 -4.81
CA ILE A 332 1.43 6.08 -5.68
C ILE A 332 2.15 4.89 -5.00
N VAL A 333 3.25 5.14 -4.29
CA VAL A 333 3.97 4.08 -3.57
C VAL A 333 3.10 3.51 -2.45
N GLU A 334 2.41 4.36 -1.69
CA GLU A 334 1.56 3.92 -0.58
C GLU A 334 0.30 3.17 -1.05
N LEU A 335 -0.34 3.62 -2.15
CA LEU A 335 -1.47 2.91 -2.74
C LEU A 335 -1.07 1.51 -3.23
N ASN A 336 0.15 1.37 -3.76
CA ASN A 336 0.68 0.09 -4.21
C ASN A 336 1.20 -0.81 -3.07
N SER A 337 1.47 -0.26 -1.87
CA SER A 337 2.00 -1.00 -0.72
C SER A 337 0.90 -1.65 0.15
N SER A 338 -0.38 -1.47 -0.22
CA SER A 338 -1.56 -1.81 0.60
C SER A 338 -1.59 -1.03 1.92
N ALA A 339 -1.04 0.19 1.96
CA ALA A 339 -1.20 1.07 3.10
C ALA A 339 -2.68 1.48 3.25
N THR A 340 -3.18 1.54 4.49
CA THR A 340 -4.55 1.97 4.77
C THR A 340 -4.67 3.48 4.92
N HIS A 341 -3.61 4.14 5.38
CA HIS A 341 -3.58 5.57 5.66
C HIS A 341 -2.25 6.19 5.20
N MET A 342 -2.28 7.49 4.92
CA MET A 342 -1.11 8.30 4.65
C MET A 342 -1.03 9.45 5.66
N LEU A 343 0.18 9.75 6.14
CA LEU A 343 0.48 10.90 7.00
C LEU A 343 1.34 11.90 6.23
N LEU A 344 0.86 13.14 6.16
CA LEU A 344 1.55 14.28 5.57
C LEU A 344 2.48 14.95 6.59
N ASP A 345 3.42 15.73 6.08
CA ASP A 345 4.47 16.35 6.90
C ASP A 345 3.93 17.44 7.84
N ASP A 346 2.73 17.95 7.57
CA ASP A 346 2.00 18.91 8.41
C ASP A 346 1.21 18.25 9.56
N GLY A 347 1.26 16.91 9.67
CA GLY A 347 0.54 16.13 10.68
C GLY A 347 -0.86 15.69 10.26
N THR A 348 -1.32 16.07 9.07
CA THR A 348 -2.61 15.64 8.51
C THR A 348 -2.52 14.18 8.08
N TYR A 349 -3.46 13.35 8.54
CA TYR A 349 -3.57 11.95 8.10
C TYR A 349 -4.94 11.67 7.49
N PHE A 350 -4.98 10.80 6.48
CA PHE A 350 -6.20 10.47 5.75
C PHE A 350 -6.18 9.03 5.23
N PRO A 351 -7.35 8.39 5.04
CA PRO A 351 -7.44 7.04 4.52
C PRO A 351 -7.17 6.98 3.01
N LEU A 352 -6.51 5.90 2.57
CA LEU A 352 -6.13 5.68 1.17
C LEU A 352 -7.18 4.87 0.38
N ASP A 353 -8.25 4.40 1.02
CA ASP A 353 -9.31 3.61 0.40
C ASP A 353 -10.33 4.46 -0.38
N HIS A 354 -10.02 5.74 -0.62
CA HIS A 354 -10.88 6.63 -1.38
C HIS A 354 -10.93 6.25 -2.88
N PRO A 355 -12.12 6.08 -3.50
CA PRO A 355 -12.26 5.65 -4.89
C PRO A 355 -11.53 6.55 -5.90
N ALA A 356 -11.50 7.86 -5.66
CA ALA A 356 -10.82 8.80 -6.55
C ALA A 356 -9.29 8.64 -6.52
N LEU A 357 -8.71 8.31 -5.35
CA LEU A 357 -7.27 8.09 -5.21
C LEU A 357 -6.86 6.76 -5.84
N ALA A 358 -7.65 5.70 -5.63
CA ALA A 358 -7.43 4.42 -6.28
C ALA A 358 -7.51 4.55 -7.81
N ARG A 359 -8.53 5.25 -8.32
CA ARG A 359 -8.68 5.49 -9.76
C ARG A 359 -7.55 6.33 -10.33
N LEU A 360 -7.11 7.37 -9.62
CA LEU A 360 -5.97 8.18 -10.02
C LEU A 360 -4.69 7.34 -10.12
N ALA A 361 -4.41 6.48 -9.14
CA ALA A 361 -3.25 5.59 -9.17
C ALA A 361 -3.30 4.61 -10.34
N GLU A 362 -4.46 3.99 -10.62
CA GLU A 362 -4.63 3.13 -11.80
C GLU A 362 -4.30 3.87 -13.10
N LEU A 363 -4.82 5.09 -13.27
CA LEU A 363 -4.59 5.90 -14.48
C LEU A 363 -3.12 6.32 -14.61
N LEU A 364 -2.47 6.69 -13.50
CA LEU A 364 -1.06 7.09 -13.51
C LEU A 364 -0.13 5.91 -13.74
N ASP A 365 -0.41 4.75 -13.15
CA ASP A 365 0.36 3.53 -13.40
C ASP A 365 0.15 3.02 -14.83
N GLU A 366 -1.06 3.10 -15.38
CA GLU A 366 -1.32 2.84 -16.79
C GLU A 366 -0.51 3.78 -17.69
N ALA A 367 -0.58 5.09 -17.45
CA ALA A 367 0.10 6.08 -18.25
C ALA A 367 1.63 5.94 -18.17
N ARG A 368 2.18 5.57 -17.00
CA ARG A 368 3.59 5.21 -16.83
C ARG A 368 3.95 3.93 -17.59
N ALA A 369 3.11 2.90 -17.52
CA ALA A 369 3.34 1.64 -18.24
C ALA A 369 3.38 1.84 -19.75
N LEU A 370 2.59 2.78 -20.27
CA LEU A 370 2.55 3.16 -21.69
C LEU A 370 3.66 4.16 -22.08
N GLY A 371 4.45 4.64 -21.12
CA GLY A 371 5.52 5.60 -21.33
C GLY A 371 5.02 7.01 -21.66
N GLU A 372 3.79 7.33 -21.26
CA GLU A 372 3.13 8.61 -21.47
C GLU A 372 3.49 9.61 -20.36
N ILE A 373 3.93 9.16 -19.17
CA ILE A 373 4.30 10.02 -18.03
C ILE A 373 5.75 9.82 -17.62
N GLU A 374 6.44 10.93 -17.33
CA GLU A 374 7.74 10.98 -16.68
C GLU A 374 7.61 11.75 -15.36
N GLY A 375 7.65 11.03 -14.23
CA GLY A 375 7.41 11.61 -12.90
C GLY A 375 5.96 12.02 -12.69
N SER A 376 5.71 13.33 -12.60
CA SER A 376 4.39 13.99 -12.53
C SER A 376 4.01 14.74 -13.82
N ARG A 377 4.82 14.61 -14.88
CA ARG A 377 4.63 15.30 -16.16
C ARG A 377 4.26 14.32 -17.25
N VAL A 378 3.27 14.68 -18.07
CA VAL A 378 2.88 13.90 -19.25
C VAL A 378 3.73 14.31 -20.46
N ARG A 379 4.04 13.37 -21.34
CA ARG A 379 4.85 13.61 -22.55
C ARG A 379 4.05 14.33 -23.63
N ARG A 380 4.76 15.18 -24.36
CA ARG A 380 4.26 16.11 -25.40
C ARG A 380 3.60 15.41 -26.59
N GLU A 381 3.81 14.10 -26.79
CA GLU A 381 3.33 13.38 -27.97
C GLU A 381 2.17 12.39 -27.71
N SER A 382 1.53 12.40 -26.53
CA SER A 382 0.42 11.47 -26.23
C SER A 382 -0.89 11.89 -26.91
N TYR A 383 -1.38 11.06 -27.85
CA TYR A 383 -2.70 11.24 -28.51
C TYR A 383 -3.87 10.61 -27.74
N ASN A 384 -3.68 10.25 -26.47
CA ASN A 384 -4.57 9.33 -25.75
C ASN A 384 -5.80 10.01 -25.13
N ALA A 385 -6.74 10.45 -25.97
CA ALA A 385 -7.93 11.21 -25.57
C ALA A 385 -8.76 10.63 -24.42
N THR A 386 -8.72 9.31 -24.25
CA THR A 386 -9.57 8.61 -23.29
C THR A 386 -8.94 8.47 -21.92
N LEU A 387 -7.61 8.39 -21.80
CA LEU A 387 -6.93 8.54 -20.50
C LEU A 387 -7.16 9.95 -19.96
N TRP A 388 -7.12 10.92 -20.87
CA TRP A 388 -7.32 12.32 -20.61
C TRP A 388 -8.73 12.67 -20.11
N GLU A 389 -9.76 12.14 -20.76
CA GLU A 389 -11.16 12.28 -20.31
C GLU A 389 -11.37 11.70 -18.90
N GLU A 390 -10.74 10.57 -18.60
CA GLU A 390 -10.85 9.94 -17.28
C GLU A 390 -10.10 10.71 -16.20
N LEU A 391 -8.89 11.21 -16.48
CA LEU A 391 -8.19 12.11 -15.56
C LEU A 391 -9.01 13.37 -15.30
N LEU A 392 -9.56 13.99 -16.34
CA LEU A 392 -10.45 15.14 -16.21
C LEU A 392 -11.70 14.85 -15.38
N SER A 393 -12.26 13.65 -15.48
CA SER A 393 -13.46 13.28 -14.72
C SER A 393 -13.22 13.16 -13.22
N LEU A 394 -11.96 13.07 -12.78
CA LEU A 394 -11.58 12.93 -11.38
C LEU A 394 -11.33 14.26 -10.66
N GLY A 395 -11.28 15.39 -11.38
CA GLY A 395 -10.79 16.64 -10.81
C GLY A 395 -11.53 17.91 -11.25
N VAL A 396 -11.30 18.99 -10.50
CA VAL A 396 -11.80 20.33 -10.86
C VAL A 396 -10.84 20.96 -11.86
N VAL A 397 -11.40 21.45 -12.96
CA VAL A 397 -10.68 21.80 -14.18
C VAL A 397 -10.59 23.31 -14.32
N ASP A 398 -9.39 23.85 -14.56
CA ASP A 398 -9.18 25.27 -14.88
C ASP A 398 -9.81 25.67 -16.24
N GLY A 399 -10.18 26.94 -16.38
CA GLY A 399 -10.92 27.47 -17.54
C GLY A 399 -10.23 27.26 -18.90
N ASP A 400 -8.91 27.10 -18.93
CA ASP A 400 -8.14 26.81 -20.15
C ASP A 400 -8.19 25.33 -20.57
N LEU A 401 -8.37 24.42 -19.63
CA LEU A 401 -8.57 23.00 -19.92
C LEU A 401 -9.98 22.68 -20.44
N VAL A 402 -10.99 23.52 -20.17
CA VAL A 402 -12.34 23.36 -20.72
C VAL A 402 -12.33 23.46 -22.26
N ARG A 403 -11.48 24.33 -22.82
CA ARG A 403 -11.30 24.45 -24.28
C ARG A 403 -10.61 23.22 -24.88
N TRP A 404 -9.78 22.53 -24.11
CA TRP A 404 -9.13 21.27 -24.50
C TRP A 404 -10.07 20.07 -24.34
N GLN A 405 -10.83 19.98 -23.23
CA GLN A 405 -11.89 19.01 -23.03
C GLN A 405 -12.88 19.06 -24.20
N GLN A 406 -13.26 20.26 -24.68
CA GLN A 406 -14.12 20.39 -25.85
C GLN A 406 -13.50 19.75 -27.11
N ARG A 407 -12.20 19.93 -27.40
CA ARG A 407 -11.55 19.29 -28.57
C ARG A 407 -11.37 17.78 -28.42
N MET A 408 -11.07 17.31 -27.21
CA MET A 408 -10.83 15.90 -26.92
C MET A 408 -12.13 15.09 -26.76
N VAL A 409 -13.18 15.69 -26.20
CA VAL A 409 -14.55 15.15 -26.22
C VAL A 409 -15.07 15.14 -27.66
N HIS A 410 -14.81 16.17 -28.47
CA HIS A 410 -15.06 16.09 -29.92
C HIS A 410 -14.28 14.96 -30.63
N LEU A 411 -13.17 14.47 -30.10
CA LEU A 411 -12.46 13.29 -30.63
C LEU A 411 -12.98 11.97 -30.06
N ALA A 412 -13.27 11.90 -28.76
CA ALA A 412 -13.65 10.69 -28.04
C ALA A 412 -15.15 10.36 -28.15
N THR A 413 -16.01 11.38 -28.23
CA THR A 413 -17.48 11.27 -28.24
C THR A 413 -18.11 11.73 -29.54
N ALA A 414 -17.35 12.09 -30.58
CA ALA A 414 -17.94 12.43 -31.87
C ALA A 414 -18.76 11.26 -32.43
N SER A 415 -20.07 11.40 -32.34
CA SER A 415 -20.94 11.10 -33.47
C SER A 415 -20.29 11.69 -34.73
N LEU A 416 -20.30 10.95 -35.83
CA LEU A 416 -19.81 11.41 -37.12
C LEU A 416 -20.20 12.89 -37.33
N PRO A 417 -19.30 13.76 -37.81
CA PRO A 417 -19.66 15.14 -38.10
C PRO A 417 -20.95 15.21 -38.91
N GLU A 418 -21.75 16.25 -38.69
CA GLU A 418 -22.89 16.59 -39.56
C GLU A 418 -22.48 16.37 -41.03
N PRO A 419 -23.26 15.61 -41.81
CA PRO A 419 -22.80 15.12 -43.10
C PRO A 419 -22.41 16.27 -44.02
N GLY A 420 -21.11 16.40 -44.28
CA GLY A 420 -20.58 17.37 -45.21
C GLY A 420 -20.95 16.98 -46.63
N THR A 421 -21.24 17.95 -47.49
CA THR A 421 -21.43 17.69 -48.92
C THR A 421 -20.07 17.39 -49.55
N PRO A 422 -19.91 16.28 -50.28
CA PRO A 422 -18.71 16.02 -51.04
C PRO A 422 -18.41 17.18 -52.00
N PRO A 423 -17.13 17.49 -52.25
CA PRO A 423 -16.73 18.60 -53.08
C PRO A 423 -17.28 18.44 -54.51
N PRO A 424 -17.75 19.52 -55.17
CA PRO A 424 -18.29 19.45 -56.54
C PRO A 424 -17.28 18.96 -57.60
N THR A 425 -15.98 18.96 -57.29
CA THR A 425 -14.94 18.40 -58.16
C THR A 425 -14.95 16.86 -58.20
N LEU A 426 -15.59 16.20 -57.23
CA LEU A 426 -15.75 14.76 -57.18
C LEU A 426 -16.90 14.31 -58.10
N GLN A 427 -16.58 13.57 -59.16
CA GLN A 427 -17.54 12.98 -60.09
C GLN A 427 -18.05 11.61 -59.62
N ALA A 428 -18.58 11.54 -58.40
CA ALA A 428 -19.15 10.33 -57.82
C ALA A 428 -20.37 10.63 -56.96
N GLN A 429 -21.38 9.76 -57.01
CA GLN A 429 -22.45 9.73 -56.01
C GLN A 429 -22.06 8.73 -54.92
N LEU A 430 -21.75 9.24 -53.73
CA LEU A 430 -21.42 8.41 -52.57
C LEU A 430 -22.70 7.80 -51.98
N ARG A 431 -22.63 6.53 -51.60
CA ARG A 431 -23.66 5.90 -50.75
C ARG A 431 -23.58 6.46 -49.33
N ASP A 432 -24.64 6.35 -48.54
CA ASP A 432 -24.71 6.89 -47.17
C ASP A 432 -23.50 6.47 -46.31
N TYR A 433 -23.15 5.18 -46.30
CA TYR A 433 -21.98 4.71 -45.56
C TYR A 433 -20.65 5.24 -46.17
N GLN A 434 -20.56 5.49 -47.47
CA GLN A 434 -19.36 6.09 -48.06
C GLN A 434 -19.25 7.56 -47.68
N LEU A 435 -20.38 8.27 -47.57
CA LEU A 435 -20.45 9.64 -47.08
C LEU A 435 -19.99 9.71 -45.61
N ASP A 436 -20.46 8.80 -44.75
CA ASP A 436 -19.97 8.67 -43.37
C ASP A 436 -18.45 8.44 -43.31
N GLY A 437 -17.93 7.60 -44.22
CA GLY A 437 -16.49 7.33 -44.31
C GLY A 437 -15.68 8.55 -44.74
N TYR A 438 -16.20 9.31 -45.71
CA TYR A 438 -15.64 10.60 -46.10
C TYR A 438 -15.67 11.62 -44.96
N ASN A 439 -16.79 11.77 -44.26
CA ASN A 439 -16.92 12.70 -43.13
C ASN A 439 -15.95 12.35 -42.00
N TRP A 440 -15.79 11.07 -41.70
CA TRP A 440 -14.79 10.61 -40.74
C TRP A 440 -13.36 10.91 -41.18
N LEU A 441 -13.02 10.66 -42.45
CA LEU A 441 -11.72 11.02 -43.01
C LEU A 441 -11.48 12.53 -42.99
N LYS A 442 -12.49 13.35 -43.31
CA LYS A 442 -12.42 14.81 -43.26
C LYS A 442 -12.22 15.31 -41.83
N PHE A 443 -12.92 14.74 -40.86
CA PHE A 443 -12.71 15.03 -39.45
C PHE A 443 -11.27 14.78 -39.00
N LEU A 444 -10.69 13.64 -39.39
CA LEU A 444 -9.29 13.33 -39.10
C LEU A 444 -8.32 14.32 -39.77
N TRP A 445 -8.61 14.69 -41.03
CA TRP A 445 -7.85 15.68 -41.79
C TRP A 445 -7.86 17.07 -41.13
N ASP A 446 -9.05 17.56 -40.77
CA ASP A 446 -9.23 18.88 -40.15
C ASP A 446 -8.51 18.96 -38.77
N ASN A 447 -8.31 17.81 -38.11
CA ASN A 447 -7.58 17.71 -36.84
C ASN A 447 -6.10 17.27 -36.99
N ARG A 448 -5.61 17.04 -38.21
CA ARG A 448 -4.25 16.54 -38.49
C ARG A 448 -3.89 15.23 -37.77
N ILE A 449 -4.85 14.32 -37.71
CA ILE A 449 -4.70 13.00 -37.09
C ILE A 449 -4.80 11.94 -38.20
N GLY A 450 -3.93 10.93 -38.18
CA GLY A 450 -4.05 9.78 -39.09
C GLY A 450 -5.09 8.76 -38.60
N GLY A 451 -5.41 7.77 -39.43
CA GLY A 451 -6.41 6.77 -39.06
C GLY A 451 -6.33 5.47 -39.84
N VAL A 452 -7.15 4.51 -39.42
CA VAL A 452 -7.28 3.19 -40.03
C VAL A 452 -8.70 3.03 -40.59
N LEU A 453 -8.83 3.09 -41.92
CA LEU A 453 -10.08 2.80 -42.63
C LEU A 453 -10.16 1.30 -42.88
N ALA A 454 -10.85 0.60 -41.98
CA ALA A 454 -10.96 -0.85 -41.90
C ALA A 454 -12.26 -1.42 -42.50
N ASP A 455 -12.85 -0.75 -43.49
CA ASP A 455 -14.03 -1.22 -44.19
C ASP A 455 -13.77 -2.51 -45.00
N ASP A 456 -14.73 -3.43 -45.00
CA ASP A 456 -14.68 -4.66 -45.80
C ASP A 456 -14.33 -4.42 -47.28
N MET A 457 -13.65 -5.39 -47.89
CA MET A 457 -13.31 -5.36 -49.32
C MET A 457 -14.55 -5.15 -50.20
N GLY A 458 -14.50 -4.15 -51.08
CA GLY A 458 -15.60 -3.83 -52.00
C GLY A 458 -16.58 -2.75 -51.52
N LEU A 459 -16.39 -2.19 -50.32
CA LEU A 459 -17.19 -1.05 -49.85
C LEU A 459 -16.77 0.32 -50.46
N GLY A 460 -15.69 0.35 -51.26
CA GLY A 460 -15.25 1.56 -51.96
C GLY A 460 -14.36 2.47 -51.12
N LYS A 461 -13.34 1.90 -50.46
CA LYS A 461 -12.32 2.68 -49.73
C LYS A 461 -11.61 3.69 -50.64
N THR A 462 -11.33 3.33 -51.90
CA THR A 462 -10.71 4.23 -52.87
C THR A 462 -11.51 5.50 -53.11
N VAL A 463 -12.83 5.38 -53.35
CA VAL A 463 -13.66 6.57 -53.60
C VAL A 463 -13.77 7.45 -52.36
N GLN A 464 -13.78 6.86 -51.15
CA GLN A 464 -13.73 7.61 -49.90
C GLN A 464 -12.41 8.40 -49.75
N GLY A 465 -11.27 7.75 -50.05
CA GLY A 465 -9.95 8.41 -50.06
C GLY A 465 -9.85 9.53 -51.11
N LEU A 466 -10.34 9.30 -52.33
CA LEU A 466 -10.40 10.32 -53.38
C LEU A 466 -11.34 11.48 -53.02
N SER A 467 -12.41 11.22 -52.26
CA SER A 467 -13.30 12.27 -51.75
C SER A 467 -12.56 13.19 -50.77
N LEU A 468 -11.73 12.62 -49.88
CA LEU A 468 -10.88 13.42 -48.99
C LEU A 468 -9.87 14.25 -49.80
N ILE A 469 -9.18 13.63 -50.76
CA ILE A 469 -8.21 14.32 -51.62
C ILE A 469 -8.87 15.47 -52.38
N ALA A 470 -10.05 15.25 -52.95
CA ALA A 470 -10.82 16.28 -53.65
C ALA A 470 -11.15 17.46 -52.73
N SER A 471 -11.49 17.19 -51.47
CA SER A 471 -11.80 18.23 -50.47
C SER A 471 -10.54 19.01 -50.11
N ALA A 472 -9.44 18.33 -49.83
CA ALA A 472 -8.18 18.96 -49.46
C ALA A 472 -7.59 19.79 -50.62
N LEU A 473 -7.78 19.37 -51.88
CA LEU A 473 -7.37 20.15 -53.06
C LEU A 473 -8.22 21.39 -53.32
N GLN A 474 -9.45 21.46 -52.77
CA GLN A 474 -10.23 22.70 -52.80
C GLN A 474 -9.68 23.73 -51.82
N ASP A 475 -9.22 23.28 -50.65
CA ASP A 475 -8.63 24.13 -49.62
C ASP A 475 -7.20 24.56 -50.01
N ASP A 476 -6.40 23.63 -50.55
CA ASP A 476 -5.04 23.86 -51.04
C ASP A 476 -4.80 23.13 -52.38
N PRO A 477 -4.92 23.85 -53.53
CA PRO A 477 -4.64 23.28 -54.85
C PRO A 477 -3.19 22.82 -55.05
N THR A 478 -2.26 23.21 -54.17
CA THR A 478 -0.84 22.85 -54.23
C THR A 478 -0.48 21.58 -53.47
N ALA A 479 -1.40 21.09 -52.63
CA ALA A 479 -1.21 19.89 -51.84
C ALA A 479 -0.91 18.65 -52.70
N ARG A 480 0.02 17.82 -52.22
CA ARG A 480 0.40 16.55 -52.86
C ARG A 480 0.00 15.36 -51.99
N PHE A 481 -0.47 14.31 -52.65
CA PHE A 481 -0.98 13.10 -52.02
C PHE A 481 -0.24 11.88 -52.57
N LEU A 482 0.16 10.97 -51.68
CA LEU A 482 0.83 9.73 -52.04
C LEU A 482 -0.07 8.55 -51.72
N VAL A 483 -0.28 7.67 -52.69
CA VAL A 483 -0.94 6.39 -52.51
C VAL A 483 0.09 5.28 -52.70
N ILE A 484 0.24 4.45 -51.67
CA ILE A 484 1.12 3.28 -51.71
C ILE A 484 0.22 2.05 -51.68
N ALA A 485 0.23 1.28 -52.77
CA ALA A 485 -0.66 0.14 -52.97
C ALA A 485 0.11 -1.11 -53.43
N PRO A 486 -0.50 -2.30 -53.46
CA PRO A 486 0.07 -3.44 -54.16
C PRO A 486 0.19 -3.17 -55.65
N THR A 487 1.22 -3.71 -56.31
CA THR A 487 1.47 -3.46 -57.74
C THR A 487 0.27 -3.73 -58.63
N SER A 488 -0.55 -4.74 -58.30
CA SER A 488 -1.78 -5.08 -59.03
C SER A 488 -2.88 -4.02 -58.94
N VAL A 489 -2.87 -3.16 -57.92
CA VAL A 489 -3.93 -2.17 -57.64
C VAL A 489 -3.51 -0.76 -58.08
N VAL A 490 -2.21 -0.50 -58.29
CA VAL A 490 -1.69 0.81 -58.74
C VAL A 490 -2.42 1.32 -59.99
N GLY A 491 -2.55 0.49 -61.03
CA GLY A 491 -3.26 0.87 -62.25
C GLY A 491 -4.77 1.09 -62.03
N ASN A 492 -5.36 0.46 -61.01
CA ASN A 492 -6.76 0.69 -60.66
C ASN A 492 -6.95 2.08 -60.03
N TRP A 493 -6.06 2.47 -59.11
CA TRP A 493 -6.08 3.80 -58.50
C TRP A 493 -5.98 4.92 -59.54
N VAL A 494 -5.10 4.78 -60.53
CA VAL A 494 -4.99 5.77 -61.62
C VAL A 494 -6.30 5.89 -62.42
N ARG A 495 -6.91 4.75 -62.77
CA ARG A 495 -8.21 4.75 -63.48
C ARG A 495 -9.34 5.32 -62.66
N GLU A 496 -9.40 5.00 -61.37
CA GLU A 496 -10.44 5.52 -60.46
C GLU A 496 -10.25 7.01 -60.20
N ALA A 497 -9.01 7.50 -60.05
CA ALA A 497 -8.73 8.94 -59.96
C ALA A 497 -9.15 9.67 -61.24
N ALA A 498 -8.82 9.14 -62.42
CA ALA A 498 -9.25 9.74 -63.69
C ALA A 498 -10.78 9.75 -63.87
N LYS A 499 -11.48 8.74 -63.33
CA LYS A 499 -12.94 8.64 -63.38
C LYS A 499 -13.63 9.58 -62.39
N PHE A 500 -13.18 9.60 -61.13
CA PHE A 500 -13.89 10.26 -60.03
C PHE A 500 -13.35 11.65 -59.72
N LEU A 501 -12.11 11.98 -60.09
CA LEU A 501 -11.49 13.28 -59.88
C LEU A 501 -10.66 13.72 -61.10
N PRO A 502 -11.29 13.91 -62.28
CA PRO A 502 -10.58 14.24 -63.52
C PRO A 502 -9.85 15.59 -63.47
N SER A 503 -10.20 16.48 -62.54
CA SER A 503 -9.49 17.75 -62.32
C SER A 503 -8.09 17.58 -61.72
N ALA A 504 -7.77 16.44 -61.15
CA ALA A 504 -6.48 16.12 -60.56
C ALA A 504 -6.06 14.69 -60.94
N PRO A 505 -5.62 14.45 -62.19
CA PRO A 505 -5.25 13.12 -62.64
C PRO A 505 -4.07 12.57 -61.83
N ALA A 506 -4.15 11.28 -61.49
CA ALA A 506 -3.09 10.60 -60.77
C ALA A 506 -2.00 10.08 -61.71
N VAL A 507 -0.75 10.14 -61.27
CA VAL A 507 0.40 9.57 -61.98
C VAL A 507 0.93 8.35 -61.24
N SER A 508 1.22 7.27 -61.97
CA SER A 508 1.84 6.07 -61.40
C SER A 508 3.36 6.12 -61.54
N VAL A 509 4.08 5.87 -60.44
CA VAL A 509 5.51 5.57 -60.45
C VAL A 509 5.66 4.04 -60.47
N SER A 510 5.87 3.49 -61.67
CA SER A 510 5.82 2.04 -61.93
C SER A 510 7.19 1.38 -62.14
N SER A 511 8.21 2.15 -62.52
CA SER A 511 9.58 1.64 -62.64
C SER A 511 10.60 2.77 -62.54
N VAL A 512 11.80 2.49 -62.04
CA VAL A 512 12.90 3.49 -61.97
C VAL A 512 13.91 3.27 -63.10
N ARG A 513 13.94 2.07 -63.69
CA ARG A 513 14.91 1.72 -64.74
C ARG A 513 14.45 2.11 -66.13
N THR A 514 13.14 2.20 -66.35
CA THR A 514 12.57 2.44 -67.69
C THR A 514 12.00 3.86 -67.82
N ASP A 515 11.53 4.45 -66.72
CA ASP A 515 10.73 5.67 -66.75
C ASP A 515 11.44 6.89 -66.14
N GLY A 516 12.76 6.83 -65.92
CA GLY A 516 13.54 7.93 -65.34
C GLY A 516 13.53 7.99 -63.80
N PRO A 517 14.15 9.02 -63.19
CA PRO A 517 14.13 9.22 -61.74
C PRO A 517 12.72 9.58 -61.24
N VAL A 518 12.47 9.39 -59.94
CA VAL A 518 11.13 9.47 -59.34
C VAL A 518 10.56 10.88 -59.40
N ASP A 519 11.41 11.90 -59.26
CA ASP A 519 11.04 13.31 -59.33
C ASP A 519 10.52 13.74 -60.71
N GLU A 520 11.19 13.30 -61.78
CA GLU A 520 10.75 13.54 -63.16
C GLU A 520 9.40 12.86 -63.45
N GLN A 521 9.18 11.64 -62.93
CA GLN A 521 7.92 10.93 -63.08
C GLN A 521 6.77 11.62 -62.33
N ILE A 522 7.03 12.15 -61.13
CA ILE A 522 6.02 12.83 -60.33
C ILE A 522 5.66 14.18 -60.96
N GLY A 523 6.66 14.98 -61.35
CA GLY A 523 6.46 16.32 -61.91
C GLY A 523 5.51 17.19 -61.08
N ASP A 524 4.52 17.79 -61.74
CA ASP A 524 3.52 18.66 -61.11
C ASP A 524 2.28 17.91 -60.61
N ALA A 525 2.26 16.58 -60.70
CA ALA A 525 1.11 15.77 -60.31
C ALA A 525 0.77 15.97 -58.82
N ARG A 526 -0.54 16.09 -58.55
CA ARG A 526 -1.05 16.21 -57.17
C ARG A 526 -1.30 14.87 -56.51
N ILE A 527 -1.61 13.84 -57.30
CA ILE A 527 -1.85 12.48 -56.80
C ILE A 527 -0.80 11.56 -57.41
N VAL A 528 0.02 10.96 -56.56
CA VAL A 528 1.08 10.04 -56.95
C VAL A 528 0.73 8.65 -56.43
N VAL A 529 0.80 7.64 -57.28
CA VAL A 529 0.52 6.24 -56.92
C VAL A 529 1.76 5.39 -57.15
N THR A 530 2.20 4.65 -56.14
CA THR A 530 3.37 3.76 -56.24
C THR A 530 3.12 2.43 -55.56
N SER A 531 4.02 1.48 -55.80
CA SER A 531 4.00 0.18 -55.12
C SER A 531 4.81 0.20 -53.83
N TYR A 532 4.43 -0.62 -52.84
CA TYR A 532 5.22 -0.80 -51.60
C TYR A 532 6.70 -1.12 -51.86
N THR A 533 6.98 -1.92 -52.90
CA THR A 533 8.35 -2.30 -53.27
C THR A 533 9.15 -1.09 -53.74
N LEU A 534 8.57 -0.27 -54.64
CA LEU A 534 9.24 0.92 -55.16
C LEU A 534 9.37 2.00 -54.10
N PHE A 535 8.32 2.24 -53.32
CA PHE A 535 8.36 3.14 -52.17
C PHE A 535 9.53 2.81 -51.23
N ARG A 536 9.70 1.53 -50.88
CA ARG A 536 10.82 1.09 -50.03
C ARG A 536 12.19 1.28 -50.70
N LEU A 537 12.29 0.97 -51.99
CA LEU A 537 13.57 1.02 -52.71
C LEU A 537 14.03 2.45 -53.00
N GLN A 538 13.08 3.37 -53.20
CA GLN A 538 13.32 4.78 -53.53
C GLN A 538 12.83 5.70 -52.41
N PHE A 539 12.93 5.25 -51.16
CA PHE A 539 12.36 5.96 -50.02
C PHE A 539 12.86 7.41 -49.94
N ASP A 540 14.16 7.63 -50.11
CA ASP A 540 14.78 8.96 -50.03
C ASP A 540 14.21 9.92 -51.10
N ALA A 541 13.85 9.41 -52.28
CA ALA A 541 13.25 10.21 -53.34
C ALA A 541 11.76 10.54 -53.08
N PHE A 542 11.04 9.69 -52.34
CA PHE A 542 9.68 10.02 -51.89
C PHE A 542 9.69 10.91 -50.64
N GLU A 543 10.69 10.77 -49.76
CA GLU A 543 10.85 11.58 -48.53
C GLU A 543 11.16 13.06 -48.83
N SER A 544 11.72 13.38 -50.01
CA SER A 544 12.03 14.75 -50.41
C SER A 544 10.82 15.62 -50.76
N PHE A 545 9.63 15.03 -50.85
CA PHE A 545 8.39 15.76 -51.15
C PHE A 545 7.57 16.02 -49.88
N ASP A 546 6.93 17.19 -49.83
CA ASP A 546 5.97 17.54 -48.78
C ASP A 546 4.60 16.92 -49.08
N TRP A 547 4.29 15.81 -48.41
CA TRP A 547 3.01 15.12 -48.56
C TRP A 547 1.96 15.68 -47.60
N ALA A 548 0.83 16.12 -48.16
CA ALA A 548 -0.36 16.47 -47.41
C ALA A 548 -0.93 15.23 -46.72
N ALA A 549 -1.27 14.19 -47.48
CA ALA A 549 -1.65 12.90 -46.92
C ALA A 549 -1.04 11.72 -47.67
N VAL A 550 -0.84 10.62 -46.94
CA VAL A 550 -0.35 9.34 -47.47
C VAL A 550 -1.40 8.27 -47.18
N PHE A 551 -1.80 7.55 -48.22
CA PHE A 551 -2.73 6.43 -48.16
C PHE A 551 -1.98 5.12 -48.38
N PHE A 552 -2.00 4.25 -47.38
CA PHE A 552 -1.47 2.89 -47.46
C PHE A 552 -2.62 1.94 -47.78
N ASP A 553 -2.81 1.65 -49.07
CA ASP A 553 -3.83 0.69 -49.51
C ASP A 553 -3.37 -0.74 -49.26
N GLU A 554 -4.32 -1.62 -48.93
CA GLU A 554 -4.02 -2.98 -48.47
C GLU A 554 -2.92 -2.99 -47.40
N ALA A 555 -3.13 -2.23 -46.32
CA ALA A 555 -2.13 -1.96 -45.29
C ALA A 555 -1.56 -3.22 -44.58
N GLN A 556 -2.08 -4.43 -44.84
CA GLN A 556 -1.43 -5.67 -44.41
C GLN A 556 0.02 -5.82 -44.91
N PHE A 557 0.42 -5.11 -45.97
CA PHE A 557 1.83 -5.07 -46.43
C PHE A 557 2.79 -4.39 -45.42
N ILE A 558 2.28 -3.63 -44.46
CA ILE A 558 3.05 -2.99 -43.38
C ILE A 558 2.74 -3.58 -41.99
N LYS A 559 2.14 -4.77 -41.92
CA LYS A 559 1.77 -5.44 -40.65
C LYS A 559 2.94 -5.87 -39.78
N ASN A 560 4.12 -6.09 -40.38
CA ASN A 560 5.32 -6.47 -39.64
C ASN A 560 6.13 -5.23 -39.26
N HIS A 561 6.08 -4.86 -37.98
CA HIS A 561 6.79 -3.68 -37.49
C HIS A 561 8.32 -3.74 -37.60
N ASN A 562 8.91 -4.94 -37.68
CA ASN A 562 10.35 -5.11 -37.90
C ASN A 562 10.73 -5.03 -39.37
N GLY A 563 9.74 -4.97 -40.28
CA GLY A 563 9.97 -4.92 -41.72
C GLY A 563 10.45 -3.55 -42.19
N LYS A 564 11.38 -3.54 -43.16
CA LYS A 564 11.88 -2.30 -43.79
C LYS A 564 10.76 -1.42 -44.36
N THR A 565 9.74 -2.04 -44.97
CA THR A 565 8.60 -1.30 -45.54
C THR A 565 7.82 -0.55 -44.46
N HIS A 566 7.57 -1.18 -43.30
CA HIS A 566 6.93 -0.54 -42.16
C HIS A 566 7.79 0.61 -41.61
N GLN A 567 9.11 0.40 -41.48
CA GLN A 567 10.03 1.45 -41.03
C GLN A 567 10.00 2.67 -41.97
N CYS A 568 10.01 2.46 -43.29
CA CYS A 568 9.82 3.53 -44.27
C CYS A 568 8.47 4.23 -44.10
N ALA A 569 7.36 3.48 -44.00
CA ALA A 569 6.02 4.04 -43.82
C ALA A 569 5.91 4.90 -42.54
N ARG A 570 6.52 4.44 -41.45
CA ARG A 570 6.56 5.16 -40.18
C ARG A 570 7.41 6.44 -40.27
N ARG A 571 8.57 6.37 -40.94
CA ARG A 571 9.51 7.50 -41.11
C ARG A 571 9.01 8.60 -42.05
N LEU A 572 8.27 8.25 -43.10
CA LEU A 572 7.81 9.21 -44.11
C LEU A 572 7.10 10.41 -43.47
N THR A 573 7.48 11.63 -43.79
CA THR A 573 6.81 12.82 -43.27
C THR A 573 5.54 13.11 -44.07
N ALA A 574 4.42 13.30 -43.38
CA ALA A 574 3.14 13.72 -43.98
C ALA A 574 2.24 14.33 -42.89
N GLN A 575 1.32 15.23 -43.28
CA GLN A 575 0.38 15.82 -42.31
C GLN A 575 -0.64 14.79 -41.82
N MET A 576 -1.05 13.86 -42.69
CA MET A 576 -1.98 12.78 -42.36
C MET A 576 -1.53 11.46 -42.99
N LYS A 577 -1.67 10.35 -42.26
CA LYS A 577 -1.41 9.00 -42.76
C LYS A 577 -2.62 8.11 -42.54
N VAL A 578 -3.10 7.48 -43.61
CA VAL A 578 -4.30 6.64 -43.60
C VAL A 578 -3.92 5.22 -43.98
N ALA A 579 -4.16 4.27 -43.09
CA ALA A 579 -4.05 2.85 -43.39
C ALA A 579 -5.42 2.34 -43.86
N MET A 580 -5.49 1.80 -45.08
CA MET A 580 -6.73 1.24 -45.64
C MET A 580 -6.57 -0.28 -45.77
N THR A 581 -7.44 -1.05 -45.14
CA THR A 581 -7.38 -2.52 -45.21
C THR A 581 -8.72 -3.15 -44.87
N GLY A 582 -9.09 -4.26 -45.53
CA GLY A 582 -10.29 -5.01 -45.14
C GLY A 582 -10.09 -5.88 -43.90
N THR A 583 -8.84 -6.16 -43.54
CA THR A 583 -8.46 -7.10 -42.48
C THR A 583 -7.38 -6.45 -41.62
N PRO A 584 -7.76 -5.57 -40.68
CA PRO A 584 -6.80 -4.80 -39.87
C PRO A 584 -5.93 -5.67 -38.94
N MET A 585 -6.35 -6.91 -38.70
CA MET A 585 -5.61 -7.91 -37.94
C MET A 585 -6.01 -9.31 -38.42
N GLU A 586 -5.04 -10.16 -38.72
CA GLU A 586 -5.22 -11.56 -39.10
C GLU A 586 -4.90 -12.48 -37.91
N ASN A 587 -3.74 -12.29 -37.27
CA ASN A 587 -3.18 -13.29 -36.35
C ASN A 587 -2.77 -12.75 -34.98
N SER A 588 -2.43 -11.45 -34.85
CA SER A 588 -1.95 -10.90 -33.58
C SER A 588 -2.28 -9.42 -33.43
N LEU A 589 -2.47 -8.98 -32.17
CA LEU A 589 -2.63 -7.57 -31.82
C LEU A 589 -1.41 -6.70 -32.22
N MET A 590 -0.24 -7.30 -32.44
CA MET A 590 0.91 -6.55 -32.96
C MET A 590 0.70 -6.05 -34.39
N GLU A 591 -0.11 -6.73 -35.20
CA GLU A 591 -0.42 -6.27 -36.57
C GLU A 591 -1.24 -4.97 -36.50
N LEU A 592 -2.22 -4.91 -35.59
CA LEU A 592 -2.97 -3.70 -35.32
C LEU A 592 -2.06 -2.58 -34.80
N TRP A 593 -1.19 -2.88 -33.84
CA TRP A 593 -0.20 -1.89 -33.37
C TRP A 593 0.69 -1.36 -34.48
N ALA A 594 1.10 -2.21 -35.44
CA ALA A 594 1.89 -1.78 -36.58
C ALA A 594 1.13 -0.78 -37.49
N LEU A 595 -0.18 -0.98 -37.69
CA LEU A 595 -0.99 -0.01 -38.43
C LEU A 595 -1.13 1.32 -37.66
N LEU A 596 -1.36 1.23 -36.35
CA LEU A 596 -1.51 2.39 -35.47
C LEU A 596 -0.21 3.18 -35.33
N SER A 597 0.94 2.52 -35.27
CA SER A 597 2.23 3.20 -35.14
C SER A 597 2.67 3.95 -36.41
N VAL A 598 2.04 3.65 -37.55
CA VAL A 598 2.20 4.41 -38.80
C VAL A 598 1.17 5.55 -38.90
N SER A 599 -0.10 5.28 -38.61
CA SER A 599 -1.19 6.26 -38.76
C SER A 599 -1.27 7.27 -37.61
N ALA A 600 -1.10 6.81 -36.37
CA ALA A 600 -1.18 7.61 -35.15
C ALA A 600 -0.02 7.25 -34.18
N PRO A 601 1.24 7.58 -34.53
CA PRO A 601 2.44 7.09 -33.85
C PRO A 601 2.52 7.39 -32.34
N GLY A 602 1.90 8.47 -31.87
CA GLY A 602 1.93 8.84 -30.45
C GLY A 602 0.84 8.19 -29.58
N LEU A 603 -0.11 7.44 -30.18
CA LEU A 603 -1.14 6.75 -29.39
C LEU A 603 -0.52 5.56 -28.63
N PHE A 604 0.35 4.81 -29.29
CA PHE A 604 1.07 3.67 -28.70
C PHE A 604 2.55 3.71 -29.14
N PRO A 605 3.38 4.59 -28.56
CA PRO A 605 4.72 4.86 -29.06
C PRO A 605 5.68 3.68 -28.92
N SER A 606 5.49 2.84 -27.90
CA SER A 606 6.37 1.72 -27.56
C SER A 606 5.74 0.36 -27.89
N PRO A 607 6.36 -0.45 -28.78
CA PRO A 607 5.89 -1.81 -29.06
C PRO A 607 5.98 -2.73 -27.84
N LYS A 608 6.99 -2.52 -26.99
CA LYS A 608 7.18 -3.31 -25.78
C LYS A 608 6.09 -3.01 -24.76
N ALA A 609 5.81 -1.73 -24.51
CA ALA A 609 4.74 -1.31 -23.61
C ALA A 609 3.38 -1.84 -24.09
N PHE A 610 3.08 -1.69 -25.38
CA PHE A 610 1.85 -2.24 -25.96
C PHE A 610 1.77 -3.77 -25.81
N THR A 611 2.91 -4.47 -25.96
CA THR A 611 2.96 -5.92 -25.81
C THR A 611 2.67 -6.35 -24.37
N ASP A 612 3.31 -5.72 -23.40
CA ASP A 612 3.19 -6.08 -22.00
C ASP A 612 1.84 -5.64 -21.41
N TYR A 613 1.30 -4.49 -21.85
CA TYR A 613 0.05 -3.94 -21.33
C TYR A 613 -1.19 -4.47 -22.05
N PHE A 614 -1.23 -4.54 -23.38
CA PHE A 614 -2.42 -4.99 -24.10
C PHE A 614 -2.27 -6.42 -24.61
N ARG A 615 -1.22 -6.71 -25.39
CA ARG A 615 -1.15 -7.97 -26.15
C ARG A 615 -1.13 -9.21 -25.24
N LYS A 616 -0.13 -9.33 -24.36
CA LYS A 616 0.07 -10.55 -23.56
C LYS A 616 -1.14 -10.85 -22.68
N PRO A 617 -1.73 -9.89 -21.93
CA PRO A 617 -2.87 -10.18 -21.05
C PRO A 617 -4.17 -10.49 -21.81
N ILE A 618 -4.36 -9.90 -23.00
CA ILE A 618 -5.53 -10.19 -23.85
C ILE A 618 -5.38 -11.56 -24.54
N GLU A 619 -4.23 -11.83 -25.18
CA GLU A 619 -3.99 -13.09 -25.90
C GLU A 619 -3.89 -14.31 -24.95
N SER A 620 -3.44 -14.13 -23.70
CA SER A 620 -3.41 -15.19 -22.69
C SER A 620 -4.75 -15.43 -21.99
N GLY A 621 -5.70 -14.49 -22.09
CA GLY A 621 -6.98 -14.52 -21.39
C GLY A 621 -6.91 -14.16 -19.90
N ALA A 622 -5.77 -13.68 -19.40
CA ALA A 622 -5.61 -13.30 -17.98
C ALA A 622 -6.46 -12.09 -17.59
N GLU A 623 -6.58 -11.10 -18.47
CA GLU A 623 -7.28 -9.84 -18.19
C GLU A 623 -8.14 -9.37 -19.39
N PRO A 624 -9.32 -9.98 -19.61
CA PRO A 624 -10.15 -9.70 -20.77
C PRO A 624 -10.69 -8.26 -20.83
N GLN A 625 -10.75 -7.56 -19.69
CA GLN A 625 -11.21 -6.18 -19.58
C GLN A 625 -10.32 -5.21 -20.39
N ARG A 626 -9.02 -5.53 -20.57
CA ARG A 626 -8.08 -4.71 -21.35
C ARG A 626 -8.47 -4.61 -22.83
N LEU A 627 -9.20 -5.59 -23.37
CA LEU A 627 -9.71 -5.53 -24.74
C LEU A 627 -10.77 -4.43 -24.90
N ALA A 628 -11.66 -4.27 -23.92
CA ALA A 628 -12.66 -3.22 -23.95
C ALA A 628 -12.01 -1.83 -23.92
N LEU A 629 -10.98 -1.67 -23.07
CA LEU A 629 -10.17 -0.46 -22.98
C LEU A 629 -9.46 -0.14 -24.31
N LEU A 630 -8.79 -1.13 -24.91
CA LEU A 630 -8.14 -0.96 -26.22
C LEU A 630 -9.14 -0.52 -27.30
N ARG A 631 -10.30 -1.18 -27.38
CA ARG A 631 -11.37 -0.84 -28.34
C ARG A 631 -11.87 0.58 -28.16
N ARG A 632 -12.01 1.04 -26.91
CA ARG A 632 -12.43 2.42 -26.61
C ARG A 632 -11.38 3.43 -27.12
N ARG A 633 -10.10 3.16 -26.90
CA ARG A 633 -8.99 4.04 -27.30
C ARG A 633 -8.79 4.18 -28.80
N ILE A 634 -8.96 3.08 -29.55
CA ILE A 634 -8.76 3.10 -31.01
C ILE A 634 -10.00 3.59 -31.77
N ARG A 635 -11.16 3.65 -31.13
CA ARG A 635 -12.45 3.99 -31.77
C ARG A 635 -12.43 5.29 -32.58
N PRO A 636 -11.84 6.41 -32.10
CA PRO A 636 -11.81 7.66 -32.86
C PRO A 636 -11.01 7.57 -34.17
N ILE A 637 -9.94 6.77 -34.15
CA ILE A 637 -8.95 6.68 -35.23
C ILE A 637 -9.09 5.40 -36.06
N MET A 638 -10.14 4.60 -35.83
CA MET A 638 -10.41 3.39 -36.60
C MET A 638 -11.88 3.28 -36.95
N LEU A 639 -12.19 3.32 -38.25
CA LEU A 639 -13.54 3.09 -38.77
C LEU A 639 -13.61 1.69 -39.39
N ARG A 640 -14.49 0.83 -38.86
CA ARG A 640 -14.68 -0.53 -39.36
C ARG A 640 -16.17 -0.83 -39.58
N ARG A 641 -16.53 -1.21 -40.80
CA ARG A 641 -17.89 -1.62 -41.18
C ARG A 641 -17.87 -2.90 -42.00
N THR A 642 -18.80 -3.80 -41.72
CA THR A 642 -18.94 -5.06 -42.45
C THR A 642 -19.99 -4.95 -43.55
N LYS A 643 -19.91 -5.78 -44.60
CA LYS A 643 -20.91 -5.80 -45.68
C LYS A 643 -22.33 -5.98 -45.16
N ASP A 644 -22.53 -6.85 -44.18
CA ASP A 644 -23.83 -7.12 -43.57
C ASP A 644 -24.43 -5.90 -42.85
N GLN A 645 -23.58 -5.01 -42.33
CA GLN A 645 -24.02 -3.79 -41.64
C GLN A 645 -24.51 -2.72 -42.63
N VAL A 646 -23.90 -2.64 -43.82
CA VAL A 646 -24.07 -1.48 -44.71
C VAL A 646 -24.70 -1.78 -46.07
N VAL A 647 -24.66 -3.03 -46.54
CA VAL A 647 -25.25 -3.43 -47.82
C VAL A 647 -26.27 -4.54 -47.57
N LYS A 648 -27.52 -4.12 -47.29
CA LYS A 648 -28.65 -5.03 -47.07
C LYS A 648 -29.19 -5.66 -48.37
N ASP A 649 -28.75 -5.15 -49.53
CA ASP A 649 -29.27 -5.53 -50.85
C ASP A 649 -28.48 -6.65 -51.54
N LEU A 650 -27.41 -7.17 -50.91
CA LEU A 650 -26.64 -8.29 -51.45
C LEU A 650 -27.28 -9.63 -51.05
N PRO A 651 -27.37 -10.61 -51.97
CA PRO A 651 -27.79 -11.96 -51.61
C PRO A 651 -26.79 -12.57 -50.61
N PRO A 652 -27.26 -13.45 -49.71
CA PRO A 652 -26.39 -14.10 -48.73
C PRO A 652 -25.30 -14.92 -49.43
N LYS A 653 -24.08 -14.88 -48.87
CA LYS A 653 -22.96 -15.70 -49.34
C LYS A 653 -23.31 -17.18 -49.20
N GLN A 654 -23.19 -17.95 -50.28
CA GLN A 654 -23.33 -19.41 -50.24
C GLN A 654 -21.94 -20.04 -50.13
N GLU A 655 -21.71 -20.80 -49.06
CA GLU A 655 -20.49 -21.60 -48.86
C GLU A 655 -20.84 -23.09 -48.96
N GLN A 656 -20.10 -23.82 -49.78
CA GLN A 656 -20.25 -25.27 -49.93
C GLN A 656 -18.93 -25.93 -49.58
N ILE A 657 -18.94 -26.80 -48.55
CA ILE A 657 -17.78 -27.59 -48.16
C ILE A 657 -17.85 -28.91 -48.93
N LEU A 658 -16.99 -29.06 -49.94
CA LEU A 658 -16.84 -30.31 -50.68
C LEU A 658 -15.70 -31.12 -50.04
N ALA A 659 -16.06 -32.12 -49.24
CA ALA A 659 -15.10 -33.09 -48.74
C ALA A 659 -14.66 -34.01 -49.89
N LEU A 660 -13.36 -34.00 -50.19
CA LEU A 660 -12.77 -34.85 -51.22
C LEU A 660 -11.89 -35.90 -50.56
N ASP A 661 -12.11 -37.17 -50.91
CA ASP A 661 -11.20 -38.25 -50.53
C ASP A 661 -9.87 -38.11 -51.26
N LEU A 662 -8.78 -38.39 -50.54
CA LEU A 662 -7.46 -38.46 -51.16
C LEU A 662 -7.43 -39.60 -52.17
N HIS A 663 -7.10 -39.29 -53.42
CA HIS A 663 -6.85 -40.32 -54.42
C HIS A 663 -5.81 -41.34 -53.88
N PRO A 664 -5.93 -42.66 -54.11
CA PRO A 664 -5.09 -43.68 -53.48
C PRO A 664 -3.58 -43.46 -53.62
N LYS A 665 -3.14 -42.90 -54.76
CA LYS A 665 -1.73 -42.50 -54.98
C LYS A 665 -1.27 -41.39 -54.02
N HIS A 666 -2.10 -40.37 -53.79
CA HIS A 666 -1.79 -39.28 -52.86
C HIS A 666 -1.88 -39.75 -51.41
N GLU A 667 -2.84 -40.62 -51.07
CA GLU A 667 -2.92 -41.23 -49.75
C GLU A 667 -1.66 -42.02 -49.42
N LYS A 668 -1.15 -42.83 -50.36
CA LYS A 668 0.11 -43.57 -50.17
C LYS A 668 1.30 -42.63 -49.91
N ILE A 669 1.41 -41.53 -50.68
CA ILE A 669 2.47 -40.52 -50.49
C ILE A 669 2.33 -39.86 -49.11
N TYR A 670 1.10 -39.48 -48.75
CA TYR A 670 0.77 -38.85 -47.48
C TYR A 670 1.13 -39.76 -46.30
N GLN A 671 0.66 -41.01 -46.30
CA GLN A 671 0.97 -42.00 -45.25
C GLN A 671 2.47 -42.28 -45.15
N THR A 672 3.17 -42.36 -46.29
CA THR A 672 4.63 -42.52 -46.29
C THR A 672 5.32 -41.35 -45.62
N ARG A 673 4.90 -40.10 -45.92
CA ARG A 673 5.46 -38.91 -45.28
C ARG A 673 5.09 -38.84 -43.79
N LEU A 674 3.84 -39.11 -43.45
CA LEU A 674 3.34 -39.12 -42.08
C LEU A 674 4.12 -40.10 -41.21
N ASN A 675 4.33 -41.32 -41.70
CA ASN A 675 5.10 -42.34 -40.99
C ASN A 675 6.57 -41.94 -40.81
N ARG A 676 7.19 -41.32 -41.83
CA ARG A 676 8.55 -40.80 -41.74
C ARG A 676 8.68 -39.68 -40.70
N GLU A 677 7.76 -38.72 -40.66
CA GLU A 677 7.81 -37.64 -39.67
C GLU A 677 7.47 -38.16 -38.26
N ARG A 678 6.52 -39.10 -38.12
CA ARG A 678 6.24 -39.80 -36.84
C ARG A 678 7.49 -40.49 -36.30
N GLN A 679 8.24 -41.19 -37.16
CA GLN A 679 9.50 -41.83 -36.77
C GLN A 679 10.55 -40.81 -36.31
N LYS A 680 10.65 -39.63 -36.94
CA LYS A 680 11.57 -38.58 -36.46
C LYS A 680 11.17 -38.03 -35.09
N VAL A 681 9.88 -37.78 -34.88
CA VAL A 681 9.37 -37.26 -33.58
C VAL A 681 9.53 -38.30 -32.48
N LEU A 682 9.22 -39.56 -32.75
CA LEU A 682 9.44 -40.67 -31.81
C LEU A 682 10.93 -40.92 -31.56
N GLY A 683 11.77 -40.77 -32.58
CA GLY A 683 13.24 -40.83 -32.45
C GLY A 683 13.81 -39.69 -31.61
N LEU A 684 13.23 -38.48 -31.67
CA LEU A 684 13.58 -37.34 -30.82
C LEU A 684 13.14 -37.54 -29.36
N LEU A 685 11.99 -38.20 -29.14
CA LEU A 685 11.51 -38.55 -27.79
C LEU A 685 12.28 -39.74 -27.19
N GLY A 686 12.91 -40.57 -28.01
CA GLY A 686 13.67 -41.76 -27.61
C GLY A 686 15.12 -41.51 -27.17
N ILE A 687 15.63 -40.28 -27.20
CA ILE A 687 17.02 -39.94 -26.81
C ILE A 687 17.10 -39.33 -25.38
N GLY A 688 16.03 -39.49 -24.58
CA GLY A 688 16.00 -39.06 -23.16
C GLY A 688 16.26 -40.16 -22.12
N ASN A 689 16.13 -41.45 -22.47
CA ASN A 689 16.28 -42.54 -21.50
C ASN A 689 17.58 -43.32 -21.71
N ALA A 690 18.70 -42.65 -21.44
CA ALA A 690 19.97 -43.32 -21.19
C ALA A 690 20.27 -43.30 -19.68
N THR A 691 19.58 -44.14 -18.91
CA THR A 691 20.14 -44.72 -17.69
C THR A 691 19.43 -46.03 -17.34
N GLY A 692 20.17 -47.13 -17.52
CA GLY A 692 20.11 -48.29 -16.62
C GLY A 692 19.04 -49.35 -16.91
N SER A 693 19.41 -50.37 -17.68
CA SER A 693 19.39 -51.76 -17.17
C SER A 693 19.99 -52.72 -18.18
N ARG A 694 21.04 -53.41 -17.73
CA ARG A 694 21.62 -54.59 -18.37
C ARG A 694 20.58 -55.71 -18.47
N SER A 695 20.51 -56.40 -19.61
CA SER A 695 20.35 -57.86 -19.64
C SER A 695 20.71 -58.42 -21.02
N SER A 696 21.90 -58.99 -21.07
CA SER A 696 22.24 -60.28 -21.68
C SER A 696 21.18 -60.96 -22.57
N ASP A 697 21.63 -61.25 -23.80
CA ASP A 697 21.64 -62.60 -24.40
C ASP A 697 20.32 -63.12 -24.99
N ARG A 698 20.24 -63.12 -26.33
CA ARG A 698 20.26 -64.32 -27.19
C ARG A 698 19.69 -64.02 -28.58
N SER A 699 20.53 -64.14 -29.60
CA SER A 699 20.12 -64.50 -30.96
C SER A 699 19.61 -65.95 -30.97
N PRO A 700 18.78 -66.34 -31.94
CA PRO A 700 19.41 -67.03 -33.06
C PRO A 700 18.94 -66.61 -34.45
N CYS A 701 19.87 -66.86 -35.36
CA CYS A 701 19.87 -66.89 -36.81
C CYS A 701 18.55 -67.14 -37.54
N CYS A 702 18.51 -66.50 -38.72
CA CYS A 702 17.96 -66.98 -39.98
C CYS A 702 17.82 -68.50 -40.09
N ASP A 703 16.67 -68.95 -40.59
CA ASP A 703 16.58 -69.76 -41.82
C ASP A 703 15.11 -69.91 -42.26
N SER A 704 14.92 -69.83 -43.59
CA SER A 704 13.72 -70.11 -44.41
C SER A 704 12.68 -69.00 -44.59
#